data_AF-U6RTT7-F1
#
_entry.id   AF-U6RTT7-F1
#
_cell.length_a   1.000
_cell.length_b   1.000
_cell.length_c   1.000
_cell.angle_alpha   90.00
_cell.angle_beta   90.00
_cell.angle_gamma   90.00
#
_symmetry.space_group_name_H-M   'P 1'
#
loop_
_entity.id
_entity.type
_entity.pdbx_description
1 polymer ?
#
loop_
_entity_poly.entity_id
_entity_poly.type
_entity_poly.pdbx_seq_one_letter_code
_entity_poly.pdbx_strand_id
1 'polypeptide(L)'
;MLYTIETITECIGARRVGTHEATIDWLLTDSRSLSFPEETLFFALTTKRNKGARYIPELYERGVRNFVVTQEEFNELTVDNGQLTIAMQHAGSAATVNCQLSTVNFLIVGNPLKALQKLAELHRERFQIPVIGITGSNGKTIVKEWLHQLLSPDRVIVRSPRSYNSQIGVPLSVWQMNEEAELAIFEAGISEMGEMRALQNMIKPTIGILTNIGGAHQENFFSLQEKCMEKLSLFKNCDVVIYNADNELISNCVSKSMLTAREIAWSCRDAERPLYISRVVKKEDHTVISYRYLEMDNTFCIPFIDDASIENSLNCLAACLYLMMPADQITERMVRLEPVAMRLEVKEGKHGCVLINDSYNSDLASLDIALDFLVRRSEVKGKGMKRTLILSDILETGQSTTTLYRKVAQLVQSRGIDKIIGVGPEIFSSAARFEIEKYFFHTTEELMESDVFQNLHDEVILIKGSRAFNFDLVSDRLELKVHETILEVNLGAMVANLNHYRSMLQPATKMVCMVKASAYGAGSYEIAKTLQEHQVDYLAVAVADEGAELRKAGITSSIMIMDPELTAFKTMFDYKLEPEVYNFHLLDALVKAAEKEGITNFPVHIKLDTGMHRLGFSEEEVPVLIRRLKNQNALIPRSVFSHFVGSDSPQFDVFTRGQIEIFERASKELQAAFPHKILRHICNTAGIERFPDAQFDMVRLGIGLYGVSPIDNSIINNVSTLKTTILQIRDVPAEDTVGYSRKGHLTRASRIAAIPIGYADGLNRHLGCGHAYCMVNGKKAPYVGNICMDVCMIDVTDIDCQEGDAAIIFGDELPITVLSDTLDTIPYEIFTSISTRVKRVYYQE
;
A
#
# COMPACT_ATOMS: atom_id res chain seq x y z
N MET A 1 -0.25 -21.47 16.25
CA MET A 1 0.06 -21.21 17.68
C MET A 1 -1.01 -20.31 18.32
N LEU A 2 -1.51 -20.67 19.50
CA LEU A 2 -2.53 -19.89 20.24
C LEU A 2 -1.89 -19.18 21.44
N TYR A 3 -2.07 -17.86 21.59
CA TYR A 3 -1.64 -17.11 22.77
C TYR A 3 -2.83 -16.78 23.66
N THR A 4 -3.00 -17.48 24.77
CA THR A 4 -4.03 -17.11 25.75
C THR A 4 -3.65 -15.85 26.51
N ILE A 5 -4.64 -15.09 26.97
CA ILE A 5 -4.42 -13.89 27.75
C ILE A 5 -3.67 -14.17 29.07
N GLU A 6 -3.87 -15.34 29.68
CA GLU A 6 -3.13 -15.83 30.85
C GLU A 6 -1.64 -15.99 30.52
N THR A 7 -1.34 -16.67 29.40
CA THR A 7 0.04 -16.88 28.94
C THR A 7 0.75 -15.55 28.70
N ILE A 8 0.07 -14.60 28.05
CA ILE A 8 0.63 -13.26 27.80
C ILE A 8 0.86 -12.52 29.12
N THR A 9 -0.09 -12.57 30.05
CA THR A 9 0.01 -11.93 31.38
C THR A 9 1.28 -12.37 32.10
N GLU A 10 1.55 -13.68 32.13
CA GLU A 10 2.76 -14.24 32.73
C GLU A 10 4.02 -13.80 31.97
N CYS A 11 4.00 -13.88 30.64
CA CYS A 11 5.13 -13.54 29.77
C CYS A 11 5.62 -12.09 29.97
N ILE A 12 4.70 -11.14 30.09
CA ILE A 12 5.04 -9.72 30.25
C ILE A 12 5.10 -9.28 31.73
N GLY A 13 4.87 -10.20 32.68
CA GLY A 13 4.86 -9.91 34.11
C GLY A 13 3.77 -8.91 34.51
N ALA A 14 2.62 -8.93 33.84
CA ALA A 14 1.53 -8.00 34.10
C ALA A 14 0.70 -8.40 35.32
N ARG A 15 0.16 -7.40 36.02
CA ARG A 15 -0.96 -7.59 36.93
C ARG A 15 -2.25 -7.53 36.12
N ARG A 16 -2.90 -8.67 35.89
CA ARG A 16 -4.19 -8.72 35.20
C ARG A 16 -5.34 -8.30 36.12
N VAL A 17 -6.21 -7.45 35.59
CA VAL A 17 -7.50 -7.09 36.18
C VAL A 17 -8.61 -7.45 35.20
N GLY A 18 -9.56 -8.25 35.66
CA GLY A 18 -10.64 -8.83 34.85
C GLY A 18 -10.49 -10.34 34.65
N THR A 19 -11.56 -11.00 34.19
CA THR A 19 -11.64 -12.48 34.11
C THR A 19 -12.09 -12.99 32.74
N HIS A 20 -12.04 -12.16 31.70
CA HIS A 20 -12.49 -12.55 30.37
C HIS A 20 -11.48 -13.50 29.72
N GLU A 21 -11.87 -14.71 29.34
CA GLU A 21 -10.98 -15.60 28.60
C GLU A 21 -10.83 -15.10 27.16
N ALA A 22 -9.59 -15.01 26.66
CA ALA A 22 -9.31 -14.55 25.30
C ALA A 22 -8.07 -15.22 24.74
N THR A 23 -8.09 -15.48 23.43
CA THR A 23 -6.90 -15.82 22.64
C THR A 23 -6.52 -14.61 21.80
N ILE A 24 -5.23 -14.29 21.77
CA ILE A 24 -4.69 -13.10 21.15
C ILE A 24 -3.86 -13.50 19.94
N ASP A 25 -4.32 -13.07 18.76
CA ASP A 25 -3.59 -13.23 17.51
C ASP A 25 -3.00 -11.90 17.03
N TRP A 26 -3.57 -10.77 17.48
CA TRP A 26 -3.22 -9.44 16.98
C TRP A 26 -2.70 -8.53 18.09
N LEU A 27 -1.51 -7.95 17.87
CA LEU A 27 -1.00 -6.87 18.72
C LEU A 27 -1.29 -5.54 18.03
N LEU A 28 -1.91 -4.61 18.77
CA LEU A 28 -2.31 -3.32 18.23
C LEU A 28 -1.69 -2.18 19.05
N THR A 29 -1.10 -1.19 18.37
CA THR A 29 -0.55 0.02 19.01
C THR A 29 -1.20 1.31 18.50
N ASP A 30 -1.95 1.24 17.40
CA ASP A 30 -2.67 2.35 16.77
C ASP A 30 -4.14 1.98 16.65
N SER A 31 -5.03 2.70 17.32
CA SER A 31 -6.47 2.39 17.33
C SER A 31 -7.12 2.42 15.95
N ARG A 32 -6.52 3.13 14.99
CA ARG A 32 -7.01 3.23 13.61
C ARG A 32 -6.77 1.95 12.81
N SER A 33 -5.85 1.09 13.24
CA SER A 33 -5.47 -0.15 12.53
C SER A 33 -6.20 -1.40 13.04
N LEU A 34 -7.23 -1.27 13.88
CA LEU A 34 -7.98 -2.39 14.45
C LEU A 34 -8.76 -3.16 13.36
N SER A 35 -8.49 -4.46 13.24
CA SER A 35 -9.17 -5.35 12.28
C SER A 35 -9.97 -6.48 12.94
N PHE A 36 -9.44 -7.10 14.01
CA PHE A 36 -10.05 -8.25 14.69
C PHE A 36 -10.21 -7.98 16.20
N PRO A 37 -11.30 -7.32 16.64
CA PRO A 37 -11.41 -6.80 18.00
C PRO A 37 -11.33 -7.86 19.12
N GLU A 38 -11.99 -9.00 18.91
CA GLU A 38 -12.08 -10.10 19.88
C GLU A 38 -10.70 -10.74 20.16
N GLU A 39 -9.81 -10.76 19.15
CA GLU A 39 -8.48 -11.40 19.18
C GLU A 39 -7.34 -10.38 19.36
N THR A 40 -7.68 -9.11 19.58
CA THR A 40 -6.70 -8.03 19.69
C THR A 40 -6.30 -7.76 21.14
N LEU A 41 -4.99 -7.61 21.35
CA LEU A 41 -4.40 -7.00 22.53
C LEU A 41 -3.85 -5.61 22.19
N PHE A 42 -4.47 -4.57 22.74
CA PHE A 42 -4.06 -3.20 22.51
C PHE A 42 -3.02 -2.73 23.52
N PHE A 43 -1.86 -2.25 23.05
CA PHE A 43 -0.83 -1.62 23.87
C PHE A 43 -1.00 -0.11 23.85
N ALA A 44 -1.38 0.45 25.00
CA ALA A 44 -1.48 1.89 25.19
C ALA A 44 -0.09 2.53 25.27
N LEU A 45 0.49 2.88 24.12
CA LEU A 45 1.81 3.52 24.06
C LEU A 45 1.70 5.03 24.29
N THR A 46 2.62 5.60 25.06
CA THR A 46 2.75 7.05 25.24
C THR A 46 3.88 7.60 24.38
N THR A 47 3.61 8.67 23.64
CA THR A 47 4.56 9.40 22.78
C THR A 47 4.67 10.85 23.23
N LYS A 48 5.63 11.62 22.68
CA LYS A 48 5.78 13.06 22.98
C LYS A 48 4.52 13.89 22.64
N ARG A 49 3.67 13.41 21.73
CA ARG A 49 2.49 14.14 21.22
C ARG A 49 1.15 13.57 21.69
N ASN A 50 1.11 12.33 22.19
CA ASN A 50 -0.15 11.66 22.48
C ASN A 50 -0.02 10.48 23.47
N LYS A 51 -1.15 10.07 24.07
CA LYS A 51 -1.26 8.93 24.99
C LYS A 51 -2.24 7.89 24.44
N GLY A 52 -1.79 6.64 24.26
CA GLY A 52 -2.60 5.54 23.74
C GLY A 52 -3.82 5.20 24.59
N ALA A 53 -3.75 5.41 25.92
CA ALA A 53 -4.85 5.12 26.83
C ALA A 53 -6.14 5.90 26.53
N ARG A 54 -6.03 7.07 25.84
CA ARG A 54 -7.19 7.87 25.43
C ARG A 54 -8.13 7.16 24.47
N TYR A 55 -7.63 6.15 23.75
CA TYR A 55 -8.39 5.43 22.71
C TYR A 55 -9.04 4.15 23.23
N ILE A 56 -8.80 3.77 24.49
CA ILE A 56 -9.40 2.59 25.12
C ILE A 56 -10.95 2.62 25.09
N PRO A 57 -11.65 3.72 25.44
CA PRO A 57 -13.11 3.75 25.35
C PRO A 57 -13.63 3.41 23.94
N GLU A 58 -13.07 4.05 22.91
CA GLU A 58 -13.45 3.81 21.51
C GLU A 58 -13.17 2.36 21.10
N LEU A 59 -11.99 1.84 21.44
CA LEU A 59 -11.62 0.46 21.12
C LEU A 59 -12.49 -0.57 21.85
N TYR A 60 -12.89 -0.27 23.08
CA TYR A 60 -13.83 -1.09 23.83
C TYR A 60 -15.21 -1.13 23.16
N GLU A 61 -15.75 0.01 22.73
CA GLU A 61 -17.00 0.03 21.96
C GLU A 61 -16.90 -0.78 20.66
N ARG A 62 -15.74 -0.74 20.02
CA ARG A 62 -15.44 -1.48 18.79
C ARG A 62 -15.16 -2.98 19.00
N GLY A 63 -15.32 -3.49 20.23
CA GLY A 63 -15.25 -4.92 20.53
C GLY A 63 -13.92 -5.39 21.12
N VAL A 64 -12.92 -4.52 21.30
CA VAL A 64 -11.66 -4.92 21.95
C VAL A 64 -11.90 -5.17 23.42
N ARG A 65 -11.39 -6.28 23.92
CA ARG A 65 -11.52 -6.66 25.34
C ARG A 65 -10.20 -6.75 26.08
N ASN A 66 -9.06 -6.61 25.42
CA ASN A 66 -7.74 -6.82 26.04
C ASN A 66 -6.85 -5.59 25.86
N PHE A 67 -6.40 -5.00 26.97
CA PHE A 67 -5.63 -3.76 26.98
C PHE A 67 -4.39 -3.88 27.86
N VAL A 68 -3.24 -3.39 27.39
CA VAL A 68 -2.00 -3.26 28.16
C VAL A 68 -1.80 -1.79 28.50
N VAL A 69 -1.74 -1.48 29.79
CA VAL A 69 -1.71 -0.10 30.31
C VAL A 69 -0.73 0.03 31.48
N THR A 70 -0.36 1.26 31.82
CA THR A 70 0.32 1.56 33.08
C THR A 70 -0.64 1.60 34.25
N GLN A 71 -0.11 1.57 35.48
CA GLN A 71 -0.92 1.73 36.69
C GLN A 71 -1.56 3.12 36.77
N GLU A 72 -0.89 4.16 36.29
CA GLU A 72 -1.44 5.53 36.23
C GLU A 72 -2.60 5.60 35.25
N GLU A 73 -2.42 5.10 34.02
CA GLU A 73 -3.48 5.05 33.00
C GLU A 73 -4.68 4.21 33.46
N PHE A 74 -4.43 3.07 34.12
CA PHE A 74 -5.51 2.27 34.70
C PHE A 74 -6.28 3.01 35.78
N ASN A 75 -5.58 3.75 36.66
CA ASN A 75 -6.22 4.54 37.70
C ASN A 75 -7.06 5.69 37.11
N GLU A 76 -6.59 6.32 36.02
CA GLU A 76 -7.36 7.34 35.28
C GLU A 76 -8.66 6.77 34.66
N LEU A 77 -8.74 5.45 34.44
CA LEU A 77 -9.93 4.74 33.94
C LEU A 77 -10.90 4.29 35.07
N THR A 78 -10.63 4.63 36.34
CA THR A 78 -11.43 4.27 37.53
C THR A 78 -11.67 5.52 38.41
N VAL A 79 -12.85 5.85 38.94
CA VAL A 79 -13.59 5.20 40.05
C VAL A 79 -15.04 5.78 40.11
N ASP A 80 -16.07 4.92 40.17
CA ASP A 80 -17.13 5.02 41.19
C ASP A 80 -17.89 3.67 41.40
N ASN A 81 -18.04 3.22 42.65
CA ASN A 81 -18.85 2.05 43.07
C ASN A 81 -18.65 0.69 42.35
N GLY A 82 -17.42 0.32 41.98
CA GLY A 82 -17.12 -1.03 41.47
C GLY A 82 -17.61 -1.32 40.04
N GLN A 83 -18.08 -0.28 39.33
CA GLN A 83 -18.28 -0.28 37.89
C GLN A 83 -17.13 0.49 37.24
N LEU A 84 -16.57 -0.04 36.16
CA LEU A 84 -15.43 0.57 35.49
C LEU A 84 -15.98 1.60 34.49
N THR A 85 -15.73 2.88 34.81
CA THR A 85 -16.27 4.06 34.15
C THR A 85 -15.21 4.62 33.22
N ILE A 86 -15.36 4.38 31.92
CA ILE A 86 -14.45 4.97 30.94
C ILE A 86 -14.99 6.33 30.52
N ALA A 87 -14.36 7.41 31.00
CA ALA A 87 -14.78 8.78 30.68
C ALA A 87 -14.34 9.16 29.25
N MET A 88 -15.31 9.49 28.38
CA MET A 88 -15.03 10.07 27.07
C MET A 88 -14.81 11.59 27.17
N GLN A 89 -13.65 12.08 26.72
CA GLN A 89 -13.46 13.50 26.42
C GLN A 89 -13.52 13.73 24.90
N HIS A 90 -14.72 13.91 24.36
CA HIS A 90 -14.93 14.49 23.03
C HIS A 90 -15.90 15.67 23.12
N ALA A 91 -15.60 16.70 22.32
CA ALA A 91 -16.32 17.96 22.12
C ALA A 91 -17.76 18.05 22.72
N GLY A 92 -17.87 18.40 23.99
CA GLY A 92 -19.10 18.95 24.58
C GLY A 92 -20.05 18.00 25.29
N SER A 93 -19.82 16.67 25.36
CA SER A 93 -20.61 15.79 26.24
C SER A 93 -19.82 14.60 26.78
N ALA A 94 -19.83 14.41 28.10
CA ALA A 94 -19.25 13.24 28.76
C ALA A 94 -20.22 12.06 28.65
N ALA A 95 -19.91 11.10 27.77
CA ALA A 95 -20.57 9.80 27.77
C ALA A 95 -19.79 8.82 28.66
N THR A 96 -20.53 8.02 29.42
CA THR A 96 -19.99 7.07 30.41
C THR A 96 -20.22 5.65 29.90
N VAL A 97 -19.16 4.90 29.63
CA VAL A 97 -19.28 3.46 29.29
C VAL A 97 -19.12 2.65 30.56
N ASN A 98 -20.19 1.98 30.99
CA ASN A 98 -20.17 1.04 32.11
C ASN A 98 -19.69 -0.32 31.61
N CYS A 99 -18.50 -0.76 32.03
CA CYS A 99 -17.99 -2.10 31.69
C CYS A 99 -17.97 -3.04 32.90
N GLN A 100 -18.31 -4.30 32.65
CA GLN A 100 -18.22 -5.37 33.65
C GLN A 100 -16.81 -5.98 33.61
N LEU A 101 -16.16 -6.09 34.77
CA LEU A 101 -14.84 -6.72 34.90
C LEU A 101 -14.80 -8.19 34.43
N SER A 102 -15.96 -8.84 34.31
CA SER A 102 -16.09 -10.19 33.73
C SER A 102 -15.89 -10.24 32.21
N THR A 103 -15.92 -9.09 31.53
CA THR A 103 -15.94 -9.00 30.07
C THR A 103 -14.71 -8.35 29.47
N VAL A 104 -13.77 -7.85 30.29
CA VAL A 104 -12.58 -7.11 29.84
C VAL A 104 -11.35 -7.57 30.60
N ASN A 105 -10.17 -7.43 30.00
CA ASN A 105 -8.88 -7.62 30.64
C ASN A 105 -8.02 -6.36 30.52
N PHE A 106 -7.52 -5.88 31.65
CA PHE A 106 -6.44 -4.89 31.72
C PHE A 106 -5.19 -5.57 32.24
N LEU A 107 -4.14 -5.61 31.42
CA LEU A 107 -2.80 -6.08 31.78
C LEU A 107 -1.97 -4.87 32.20
N ILE A 108 -1.78 -4.72 33.51
CA ILE A 108 -1.10 -3.55 34.07
C ILE A 108 0.39 -3.84 34.17
N VAL A 109 1.19 -2.98 33.55
CA VAL A 109 2.65 -3.09 33.46
C VAL A 109 3.34 -1.77 33.82
N GLY A 110 4.62 -1.82 34.15
CA GLY A 110 5.40 -0.60 34.43
C GLY A 110 5.68 0.24 33.17
N ASN A 111 5.78 -0.38 32.00
CA ASN A 111 5.99 0.31 30.72
C ASN A 111 5.44 -0.54 29.56
N PRO A 112 4.36 -0.10 28.89
CA PRO A 112 3.73 -0.85 27.78
C PRO A 112 4.67 -1.14 26.60
N LEU A 113 5.59 -0.23 26.25
CA LEU A 113 6.56 -0.48 25.19
C LEU A 113 7.52 -1.61 25.57
N LYS A 114 8.07 -1.59 26.79
CA LYS A 114 8.95 -2.68 27.26
C LYS A 114 8.20 -4.01 27.34
N ALA A 115 6.92 -4.00 27.72
CA ALA A 115 6.07 -5.19 27.73
C ALA A 115 5.87 -5.75 26.32
N LEU A 116 5.59 -4.88 25.33
CA LEU A 116 5.48 -5.26 23.91
C LEU A 116 6.78 -5.90 23.40
N GLN A 117 7.92 -5.27 23.70
CA GLN A 117 9.23 -5.77 23.32
C GLN A 117 9.54 -7.12 24.00
N LYS A 118 9.18 -7.27 25.27
CA LYS A 118 9.37 -8.52 26.00
C LYS A 118 8.51 -9.65 25.44
N LEU A 119 7.28 -9.35 25.08
CA LEU A 119 6.38 -10.31 24.45
C LEU A 119 6.95 -10.79 23.10
N ALA A 120 7.46 -9.88 22.27
CA ALA A 120 8.10 -10.23 21.01
C ALA A 120 9.39 -11.05 21.21
N GLU A 121 10.22 -10.72 22.21
CA GLU A 121 11.40 -11.52 22.58
C GLU A 121 11.02 -12.97 22.92
N LEU A 122 10.00 -13.17 23.76
CA LEU A 122 9.54 -14.50 24.15
C LEU A 122 8.87 -15.25 23.00
N HIS A 123 8.17 -14.54 22.10
CA HIS A 123 7.65 -15.11 20.88
C HIS A 123 8.79 -15.60 19.97
N ARG A 124 9.81 -14.77 19.75
CA ARG A 124 11.00 -15.12 18.97
C ARG A 124 11.71 -16.37 19.49
N GLU A 125 11.81 -16.55 20.81
CA GLU A 125 12.48 -17.71 21.44
C GLU A 125 11.87 -19.06 21.06
N ARG A 126 10.61 -19.08 20.64
CA ARG A 126 9.91 -20.31 20.23
C ARG A 126 10.37 -20.82 18.87
N PHE A 127 11.06 -20.00 18.08
CA PHE A 127 11.50 -20.34 16.73
C PHE A 127 13.01 -20.58 16.69
N GLN A 128 13.41 -21.68 16.07
CA GLN A 128 14.83 -22.05 15.88
C GLN A 128 15.27 -21.92 14.42
N ILE A 129 14.52 -21.15 13.63
CA ILE A 129 14.82 -20.92 12.20
C ILE A 129 15.92 -19.88 12.03
N PRO A 130 16.61 -19.85 10.86
CA PRO A 130 17.56 -18.79 10.55
C PRO A 130 16.87 -17.42 10.51
N VAL A 131 17.53 -16.39 11.05
CA VAL A 131 17.03 -15.02 11.06
C VAL A 131 18.10 -14.06 10.56
N ILE A 132 17.78 -13.34 9.49
CA ILE A 132 18.59 -12.27 8.92
C ILE A 132 18.22 -10.96 9.62
N GLY A 133 19.16 -10.40 10.38
CA GLY A 133 19.07 -9.05 10.94
C GLY A 133 19.83 -8.06 10.07
N ILE A 134 19.16 -7.03 9.57
CA ILE A 134 19.75 -6.03 8.66
C ILE A 134 19.81 -4.68 9.37
N THR A 135 20.99 -4.08 9.43
CA THR A 135 21.14 -2.69 9.88
C THR A 135 22.10 -1.90 8.99
N GLY A 136 22.18 -0.61 9.25
CA GLY A 136 22.97 0.39 8.54
C GLY A 136 22.27 1.74 8.49
N SER A 137 22.94 2.74 7.92
CA SER A 137 22.36 4.05 7.67
C SER A 137 21.43 3.99 6.45
N ASN A 138 21.91 3.45 5.33
CA ASN A 138 21.19 3.31 4.07
C ASN A 138 21.17 1.85 3.58
N GLY A 139 20.26 1.50 2.66
CA GLY A 139 20.24 0.18 2.00
C GLY A 139 19.46 -0.94 2.73
N LYS A 140 19.10 -0.77 4.01
CA LYS A 140 18.37 -1.77 4.81
C LYS A 140 17.14 -2.36 4.08
N THR A 141 16.24 -1.50 3.63
CA THR A 141 14.99 -1.91 2.97
C THR A 141 15.22 -2.50 1.60
N ILE A 142 16.18 -1.98 0.84
CA ILE A 142 16.55 -2.56 -0.46
C ILE A 142 17.05 -3.99 -0.27
N VAL A 143 18.00 -4.19 0.65
CA VAL A 143 18.57 -5.51 0.93
C VAL A 143 17.50 -6.47 1.48
N LYS A 144 16.60 -6.01 2.36
CA LYS A 144 15.48 -6.84 2.87
C LYS A 144 14.55 -7.29 1.74
N GLU A 145 14.11 -6.37 0.88
CA GLU A 145 13.19 -6.67 -0.22
C GLU A 145 13.84 -7.56 -1.28
N TRP A 146 15.09 -7.28 -1.66
CA TRP A 146 15.83 -8.11 -2.61
C TRP A 146 16.12 -9.50 -2.07
N LEU A 147 16.51 -9.63 -0.80
CA LEU A 147 16.67 -10.96 -0.18
C LEU A 147 15.37 -11.75 -0.19
N HIS A 148 14.23 -11.08 0.04
CA HIS A 148 12.95 -11.77 -0.09
C HIS A 148 12.68 -12.19 -1.54
N GLN A 149 12.88 -11.33 -2.54
CA GLN A 149 12.71 -11.71 -3.96
C GLN A 149 13.61 -12.88 -4.36
N LEU A 150 14.85 -12.89 -3.86
CA LEU A 150 15.82 -13.94 -4.17
C LEU A 150 15.47 -15.26 -3.48
N LEU A 151 14.97 -15.25 -2.24
CA LEU A 151 14.84 -16.45 -1.41
C LEU A 151 13.40 -16.98 -1.29
N SER A 152 12.37 -16.17 -1.52
CA SER A 152 10.96 -16.57 -1.37
C SER A 152 10.48 -17.66 -2.33
N PRO A 153 11.06 -17.89 -3.53
CA PRO A 153 10.63 -19.00 -4.37
C PRO A 153 10.86 -20.38 -3.74
N ASP A 154 11.81 -20.51 -2.81
CA ASP A 154 12.17 -21.81 -2.21
C ASP A 154 11.83 -21.91 -0.72
N ARG A 155 11.42 -20.80 -0.08
CA ARG A 155 11.22 -20.73 1.37
C ARG A 155 10.03 -19.89 1.75
N VAL A 156 9.32 -20.31 2.79
CA VAL A 156 8.32 -19.47 3.46
C VAL A 156 9.04 -18.44 4.33
N ILE A 157 8.97 -17.17 3.93
CA ILE A 157 9.71 -16.07 4.57
C ILE A 157 8.78 -15.13 5.32
N VAL A 158 9.05 -14.90 6.60
CA VAL A 158 8.47 -13.79 7.36
C VAL A 158 9.44 -12.61 7.33
N ARG A 159 8.94 -11.39 7.13
CA ARG A 159 9.80 -10.20 7.03
C ARG A 159 9.15 -8.96 7.60
N SER A 160 9.96 -7.96 7.95
CA SER A 160 9.44 -6.65 8.36
C SER A 160 8.52 -6.07 7.28
N PRO A 161 7.26 -5.71 7.60
CA PRO A 161 6.39 -5.02 6.66
C PRO A 161 6.91 -3.59 6.44
N ARG A 162 6.94 -3.14 5.17
CA ARG A 162 7.43 -1.80 4.80
C ARG A 162 8.77 -1.48 5.49
N SER A 163 8.88 -0.34 6.17
CA SER A 163 10.08 0.07 6.94
C SER A 163 9.92 -0.10 8.46
N TYR A 164 9.22 -1.14 8.92
CA TYR A 164 8.99 -1.39 10.35
C TYR A 164 10.28 -1.88 11.02
N ASN A 165 11.14 -0.93 11.39
CA ASN A 165 12.49 -1.18 11.90
C ASN A 165 12.81 -0.48 13.23
N SER A 166 11.83 0.21 13.83
CA SER A 166 11.99 0.97 15.08
C SER A 166 11.66 0.14 16.33
N GLN A 167 11.78 0.78 17.50
CA GLN A 167 11.42 0.20 18.81
C GLN A 167 9.99 -0.36 18.90
N ILE A 168 9.08 0.16 18.07
CA ILE A 168 7.67 -0.28 17.98
C ILE A 168 7.47 -1.19 16.75
N GLY A 169 8.12 -0.90 15.62
CA GLY A 169 7.94 -1.66 14.38
C GLY A 169 8.49 -3.09 14.46
N VAL A 170 9.65 -3.27 15.09
CA VAL A 170 10.30 -4.59 15.23
C VAL A 170 9.44 -5.60 16.00
N PRO A 171 8.89 -5.31 17.20
CA PRO A 171 8.08 -6.30 17.91
C PRO A 171 6.83 -6.72 17.11
N LEU A 172 6.21 -5.81 16.36
CA LEU A 172 5.09 -6.12 15.48
C LEU A 172 5.52 -6.99 14.29
N SER A 173 6.73 -6.77 13.76
CA SER A 173 7.30 -7.59 12.68
C SER A 173 7.60 -9.02 13.15
N VAL A 174 8.22 -9.14 14.33
CA VAL A 174 8.57 -10.43 14.94
C VAL A 174 7.31 -11.22 15.30
N TRP A 175 6.23 -10.56 15.73
CA TRP A 175 4.95 -11.22 16.03
C TRP A 175 4.30 -11.91 14.82
N GLN A 176 4.69 -11.56 13.60
CA GLN A 176 4.19 -12.23 12.38
C GLN A 176 4.83 -13.61 12.15
N MET A 177 5.80 -14.01 12.97
CA MET A 177 6.40 -15.34 12.87
C MET A 177 5.37 -16.42 13.24
N ASN A 178 5.37 -17.50 12.45
CA ASN A 178 4.47 -18.62 12.64
C ASN A 178 5.19 -19.94 12.35
N GLU A 179 4.51 -21.05 12.61
CA GLU A 179 5.08 -22.40 12.53
C GLU A 179 5.49 -22.82 11.11
N GLU A 180 4.99 -22.15 10.07
CA GLU A 180 5.33 -22.40 8.68
C GLU A 180 6.58 -21.62 8.23
N ALA A 181 7.02 -20.62 8.99
CA ALA A 181 8.16 -19.79 8.63
C ALA A 181 9.45 -20.62 8.62
N GLU A 182 10.18 -20.60 7.50
CA GLU A 182 11.46 -21.30 7.32
C GLU A 182 12.67 -20.36 7.40
N LEU A 183 12.44 -19.06 7.22
CA LEU A 183 13.43 -18.00 7.31
C LEU A 183 12.74 -16.69 7.74
N ALA A 184 13.41 -15.87 8.55
CA ALA A 184 12.93 -14.51 8.83
C ALA A 184 13.94 -13.42 8.43
N ILE A 185 13.43 -12.27 7.95
CA ILE A 185 14.24 -11.13 7.52
C ILE A 185 13.74 -9.84 8.19
N PHE A 186 14.48 -9.34 9.18
CA PHE A 186 14.09 -8.17 9.95
C PHE A 186 15.09 -7.02 9.83
N GLU A 187 14.55 -5.82 9.67
CA GLU A 187 15.33 -4.59 9.70
C GLU A 187 15.40 -4.01 11.10
N ALA A 188 16.57 -3.49 11.46
CA ALA A 188 16.79 -2.77 12.71
C ALA A 188 17.34 -1.35 12.42
N GLY A 189 16.56 -0.34 12.81
CA GLY A 189 16.91 1.08 12.75
C GLY A 189 17.05 1.66 14.15
N ILE A 190 18.05 2.52 14.32
CA ILE A 190 18.27 3.29 15.55
C ILE A 190 18.38 4.76 15.20
N SER A 191 17.78 5.59 16.03
CA SER A 191 17.85 7.05 16.00
C SER A 191 18.69 7.60 17.15
N GLU A 192 18.76 6.89 18.28
CA GLU A 192 19.47 7.30 19.49
C GLU A 192 20.38 6.17 20.01
N MET A 193 21.34 6.54 20.86
CA MET A 193 22.25 5.58 21.50
C MET A 193 21.52 4.71 22.54
N GLY A 194 21.81 3.40 22.55
CA GLY A 194 21.24 2.45 23.51
C GLY A 194 19.95 1.76 23.04
N GLU A 195 19.45 2.10 21.86
CA GLU A 195 18.26 1.52 21.25
C GLU A 195 18.51 0.12 20.66
N MET A 196 19.73 -0.18 20.20
CA MET A 196 19.98 -1.39 19.41
C MET A 196 19.84 -2.66 20.24
N ARG A 197 20.20 -2.60 21.53
CA ARG A 197 20.11 -3.76 22.43
C ARG A 197 18.69 -4.32 22.54
N ALA A 198 17.69 -3.45 22.60
CA ALA A 198 16.29 -3.89 22.64
C ALA A 198 15.89 -4.60 21.34
N LEU A 199 16.31 -4.06 20.19
CA LEU A 199 16.07 -4.67 18.88
C LEU A 199 16.78 -6.02 18.75
N GLN A 200 18.02 -6.12 19.24
CA GLN A 200 18.79 -7.35 19.23
C GLN A 200 18.13 -8.46 20.05
N ASN A 201 17.61 -8.14 21.24
CA ASN A 201 16.89 -9.09 22.07
C ASN A 201 15.61 -9.61 21.40
N MET A 202 14.91 -8.78 20.62
CA MET A 202 13.69 -9.18 19.91
C MET A 202 13.98 -9.97 18.63
N ILE A 203 14.98 -9.54 17.84
CA ILE A 203 15.28 -10.14 16.54
C ILE A 203 16.05 -11.44 16.70
N LYS A 204 17.01 -11.49 17.64
CA LYS A 204 17.98 -12.59 17.84
C LYS A 204 18.49 -13.13 16.48
N PRO A 205 19.16 -12.28 15.68
CA PRO A 205 19.60 -12.68 14.35
C PRO A 205 20.68 -13.76 14.44
N THR A 206 20.63 -14.72 13.53
CA THR A 206 21.71 -15.69 13.29
C THR A 206 22.62 -15.24 12.16
N ILE A 207 22.10 -14.43 11.23
CA ILE A 207 22.82 -13.83 10.09
C ILE A 207 22.72 -12.32 10.24
N GLY A 208 23.86 -11.65 10.42
CA GLY A 208 23.94 -10.19 10.49
C GLY A 208 24.35 -9.58 9.15
N ILE A 209 23.64 -8.56 8.68
CA ILE A 209 24.04 -7.79 7.51
C ILE A 209 24.20 -6.32 7.89
N LEU A 210 25.44 -5.82 7.81
CA LEU A 210 25.73 -4.40 7.91
C LEU A 210 25.88 -3.81 6.50
N THR A 211 24.90 -3.02 6.10
CA THR A 211 24.85 -2.41 4.77
C THR A 211 25.90 -1.31 4.61
N ASN A 212 25.64 -0.11 5.13
CA ASN A 212 26.62 0.97 5.17
C ASN A 212 26.48 1.85 6.43
N ILE A 213 27.49 2.70 6.68
CA ILE A 213 27.49 3.70 7.75
C ILE A 213 27.66 5.09 7.13
N GLY A 214 26.62 5.89 7.23
CA GLY A 214 26.54 7.28 6.75
C GLY A 214 25.88 8.23 7.76
N GLY A 215 25.64 9.48 7.35
CA GLY A 215 25.33 10.62 8.24
C GLY A 215 23.91 10.71 8.83
N ALA A 216 22.95 9.89 8.43
CA ALA A 216 21.55 9.99 8.91
C ALA A 216 21.40 9.84 10.44
N HIS A 217 20.78 10.77 11.17
CA HIS A 217 20.69 10.80 12.64
C HIS A 217 22.02 10.96 13.37
N GLN A 218 23.05 11.51 12.72
CA GLN A 218 24.38 11.62 13.33
C GLN A 218 24.41 12.55 14.56
N GLU A 219 23.48 13.48 14.69
CA GLU A 219 23.34 14.41 15.82
C GLU A 219 23.16 13.73 17.18
N ASN A 220 22.64 12.50 17.20
CA ASN A 220 22.43 11.74 18.44
C ASN A 220 23.61 10.81 18.79
N PHE A 221 24.70 10.86 18.03
CA PHE A 221 25.91 10.06 18.23
C PHE A 221 27.16 10.94 18.24
N PHE A 222 28.09 10.66 19.14
CA PHE A 222 29.33 11.41 19.26
C PHE A 222 30.23 11.27 18.02
N SER A 223 30.19 10.11 17.34
CA SER A 223 30.97 9.84 16.13
C SER A 223 30.34 8.78 15.23
N LEU A 224 30.78 8.70 13.98
CA LEU A 224 30.41 7.60 13.07
C LEU A 224 30.89 6.24 13.59
N GLN A 225 32.03 6.21 14.29
CA GLN A 225 32.56 5.01 14.93
C GLN A 225 31.62 4.52 16.04
N GLU A 226 31.16 5.41 16.92
CA GLU A 226 30.22 5.05 17.99
C GLU A 226 28.91 4.51 17.42
N LYS A 227 28.35 5.19 16.41
CA LYS A 227 27.16 4.74 15.71
C LYS A 227 27.34 3.37 15.05
N CYS A 228 28.50 3.13 14.44
CA CYS A 228 28.85 1.83 13.87
C CYS A 228 28.91 0.75 14.96
N MET A 229 29.58 1.02 16.08
CA MET A 229 29.67 0.08 17.21
C MET A 229 28.30 -0.23 17.82
N GLU A 230 27.44 0.77 17.97
CA GLU A 230 26.06 0.56 18.44
C GLU A 230 25.28 -0.34 17.46
N LYS A 231 25.41 -0.12 16.16
CA LYS A 231 24.78 -0.98 15.14
C LYS A 231 25.32 -2.41 15.16
N LEU A 232 26.62 -2.58 15.33
CA LEU A 232 27.25 -3.90 15.45
C LEU A 232 26.79 -4.69 16.67
N SER A 233 26.28 -4.02 17.71
CA SER A 233 25.71 -4.71 18.88
C SER A 233 24.53 -5.63 18.51
N LEU A 234 23.85 -5.38 17.39
CA LEU A 234 22.83 -6.27 16.82
C LEU A 234 23.36 -7.67 16.53
N PHE A 235 24.63 -7.79 16.19
CA PHE A 235 25.25 -9.01 15.67
C PHE A 235 26.04 -9.80 16.70
N LYS A 236 25.95 -9.40 17.99
CA LYS A 236 26.74 -9.98 19.08
C LYS A 236 26.72 -11.51 19.13
N ASN A 237 25.57 -12.10 18.80
CA ASN A 237 25.34 -13.55 18.86
C ASN A 237 25.06 -14.17 17.48
N CYS A 238 25.42 -13.49 16.38
CA CYS A 238 25.24 -14.06 15.04
C CYS A 238 26.25 -15.20 14.80
N ASP A 239 25.87 -16.16 13.96
CA ASP A 239 26.78 -17.17 13.42
C ASP A 239 27.68 -16.57 12.34
N VAL A 240 27.15 -15.61 11.58
CA VAL A 240 27.85 -14.92 10.51
C VAL A 240 27.51 -13.42 10.46
N VAL A 241 28.50 -12.61 10.09
CA VAL A 241 28.32 -11.18 9.78
C VAL A 241 28.82 -10.89 8.38
N ILE A 242 27.96 -10.25 7.59
CA ILE A 242 28.18 -9.81 6.23
C ILE A 242 28.34 -8.30 6.22
N TYR A 243 29.42 -7.83 5.59
CA TYR A 243 29.72 -6.41 5.46
C TYR A 243 30.71 -6.15 4.32
N ASN A 244 30.79 -4.88 3.92
CA ASN A 244 31.79 -4.39 2.95
C ASN A 244 33.17 -4.24 3.62
N ALA A 245 34.13 -5.11 3.28
CA ALA A 245 35.48 -5.08 3.83
C ALA A 245 36.30 -3.87 3.35
N ASP A 246 35.96 -3.28 2.21
CA ASP A 246 36.67 -2.14 1.63
C ASP A 246 36.35 -0.83 2.38
N ASN A 247 35.31 -0.83 3.23
CA ASN A 247 34.99 0.29 4.10
C ASN A 247 35.84 0.21 5.38
N GLU A 248 36.91 1.01 5.44
CA GLU A 248 37.85 1.03 6.58
C GLU A 248 37.17 1.30 7.92
N LEU A 249 36.15 2.17 7.98
CA LEU A 249 35.43 2.45 9.23
C LEU A 249 34.72 1.18 9.72
N ILE A 250 33.99 0.52 8.82
CA ILE A 250 33.25 -0.71 9.14
C ILE A 250 34.23 -1.82 9.52
N SER A 251 35.26 -2.07 8.69
CA SER A 251 36.25 -3.13 8.97
C SER A 251 36.99 -2.91 10.29
N ASN A 252 37.31 -1.65 10.64
CA ASN A 252 37.92 -1.33 11.94
C ASN A 252 36.95 -1.49 13.12
N CYS A 253 35.68 -1.15 12.94
CA CYS A 253 34.66 -1.35 13.98
C CYS A 253 34.36 -2.85 14.19
N VAL A 254 34.25 -3.63 13.12
CA VAL A 254 34.05 -5.10 13.19
C VAL A 254 35.22 -5.75 13.94
N SER A 255 36.46 -5.45 13.55
CA SER A 255 37.65 -6.03 14.23
C SER A 255 37.73 -5.64 15.72
N LYS A 256 37.35 -4.40 16.08
CA LYS A 256 37.30 -3.94 17.48
C LYS A 256 36.12 -4.49 18.28
N SER A 257 35.03 -4.86 17.61
CA SER A 257 33.82 -5.37 18.26
C SER A 257 33.96 -6.79 18.81
N MET A 258 35.06 -7.49 18.48
CA MET A 258 35.38 -8.84 18.96
C MET A 258 34.22 -9.83 18.83
N LEU A 259 33.50 -9.77 17.70
CA LEU A 259 32.41 -10.70 17.42
C LEU A 259 32.96 -12.12 17.28
N THR A 260 32.26 -13.11 17.84
CA THR A 260 32.60 -14.53 17.67
C THR A 260 32.07 -15.10 16.36
N ALA A 261 31.28 -14.32 15.62
CA ALA A 261 30.67 -14.69 14.36
C ALA A 261 31.73 -14.91 13.26
N ARG A 262 31.44 -15.81 12.31
CA ARG A 262 32.19 -15.91 11.07
C ARG A 262 32.01 -14.63 10.25
N GLU A 263 33.04 -14.21 9.53
CA GLU A 263 32.95 -13.04 8.67
C GLU A 263 32.83 -13.47 7.20
N ILE A 264 31.75 -13.04 6.54
CA ILE A 264 31.67 -13.03 5.06
C ILE A 264 31.80 -11.57 4.64
N ALA A 265 33.02 -11.08 4.79
CA ALA A 265 33.39 -9.75 4.36
C ALA A 265 33.73 -9.80 2.88
N TRP A 266 32.94 -9.12 2.04
CA TRP A 266 33.22 -9.06 0.61
C TRP A 266 34.14 -7.87 0.30
N SER A 267 35.00 -8.03 -0.70
CA SER A 267 35.98 -7.02 -1.10
C SER A 267 36.17 -6.99 -2.60
N CYS A 268 36.33 -5.78 -3.16
CA CYS A 268 36.77 -5.57 -4.54
C CYS A 268 38.31 -5.42 -4.63
N ARG A 269 39.02 -5.33 -3.50
CA ARG A 269 40.45 -4.98 -3.42
C ARG A 269 41.33 -6.12 -2.90
N ASP A 270 40.82 -6.89 -1.95
CA ASP A 270 41.53 -7.94 -1.23
C ASP A 270 41.10 -9.32 -1.72
N ALA A 271 41.96 -9.93 -2.55
CA ALA A 271 41.70 -11.23 -3.16
C ALA A 271 41.70 -12.41 -2.17
N GLU A 272 42.25 -12.21 -0.96
CA GLU A 272 42.32 -13.23 0.08
C GLU A 272 41.01 -13.32 0.90
N ARG A 273 40.06 -12.41 0.67
CA ARG A 273 38.75 -12.45 1.34
C ARG A 273 37.88 -13.61 0.82
N PRO A 274 37.04 -14.23 1.68
CA PRO A 274 36.19 -15.36 1.28
C PRO A 274 35.27 -15.08 0.09
N LEU A 275 34.82 -13.84 -0.07
CA LEU A 275 34.04 -13.36 -1.20
C LEU A 275 34.78 -12.20 -1.87
N TYR A 276 35.51 -12.50 -2.94
CA TYR A 276 36.28 -11.52 -3.70
C TYR A 276 35.54 -11.14 -4.99
N ILE A 277 35.34 -9.83 -5.22
CA ILE A 277 34.71 -9.32 -6.44
C ILE A 277 35.82 -9.00 -7.43
N SER A 278 36.07 -9.93 -8.35
CA SER A 278 37.18 -9.86 -9.30
C SER A 278 36.94 -8.84 -10.40
N ARG A 279 35.68 -8.60 -10.76
CA ARG A 279 35.33 -7.64 -11.82
C ARG A 279 33.91 -7.09 -11.68
N VAL A 280 33.77 -5.78 -11.88
CA VAL A 280 32.47 -5.10 -12.02
C VAL A 280 32.48 -4.37 -13.37
N VAL A 281 31.55 -4.73 -14.26
CA VAL A 281 31.42 -4.11 -15.59
C VAL A 281 30.04 -3.50 -15.72
N LYS A 282 29.98 -2.16 -15.64
CA LYS A 282 28.75 -1.42 -15.89
C LYS A 282 28.49 -1.34 -17.39
N LYS A 283 27.29 -1.74 -17.82
CA LYS A 283 26.76 -1.58 -19.17
C LYS A 283 25.76 -0.41 -19.17
N GLU A 284 25.06 -0.22 -20.29
CA GLU A 284 24.11 0.90 -20.44
C GLU A 284 22.91 0.79 -19.50
N ASP A 285 22.41 -0.43 -19.28
CA ASP A 285 21.17 -0.73 -18.54
C ASP A 285 21.33 -1.78 -17.43
N HIS A 286 22.50 -2.41 -17.29
CA HIS A 286 22.77 -3.43 -16.28
C HIS A 286 24.23 -3.46 -15.84
N THR A 287 24.52 -4.13 -14.73
CA THR A 287 25.90 -4.38 -14.29
C THR A 287 26.20 -5.88 -14.27
N VAL A 288 27.32 -6.27 -14.86
CA VAL A 288 27.87 -7.62 -14.80
C VAL A 288 28.89 -7.69 -13.67
N ILE A 289 28.71 -8.60 -12.73
CA ILE A 289 29.57 -8.76 -11.55
C ILE A 289 30.15 -10.17 -11.55
N SER A 290 31.48 -10.26 -11.65
CA SER A 290 32.24 -11.50 -11.50
C SER A 290 32.83 -11.57 -10.09
N TYR A 291 32.68 -12.73 -9.46
CA TYR A 291 33.11 -12.95 -8.09
C TYR A 291 33.72 -14.34 -7.92
N ARG A 292 34.58 -14.46 -6.91
CA ARG A 292 35.17 -15.70 -6.44
C ARG A 292 34.74 -15.95 -5.01
N TYR A 293 34.10 -17.08 -4.76
CA TYR A 293 33.71 -17.51 -3.42
C TYR A 293 34.29 -18.89 -3.14
N LEU A 294 35.08 -19.02 -2.07
CA LEU A 294 35.78 -20.27 -1.71
C LEU A 294 36.49 -20.93 -2.92
N GLU A 295 37.29 -20.15 -3.64
CA GLU A 295 38.03 -20.56 -4.85
C GLU A 295 37.16 -20.92 -6.09
N MET A 296 35.84 -20.70 -6.05
CA MET A 296 34.95 -20.90 -7.19
C MET A 296 34.57 -19.57 -7.86
N ASP A 297 34.92 -19.43 -9.13
CA ASP A 297 34.58 -18.26 -9.94
C ASP A 297 33.16 -18.37 -10.52
N ASN A 298 32.36 -17.33 -10.35
CA ASN A 298 31.00 -17.21 -10.84
C ASN A 298 30.73 -15.79 -11.34
N THR A 299 29.61 -15.58 -12.03
CA THR A 299 29.22 -14.26 -12.54
C THR A 299 27.70 -14.15 -12.55
N PHE A 300 27.18 -12.99 -12.17
CA PHE A 300 25.77 -12.65 -12.27
C PHE A 300 25.59 -11.24 -12.84
N CYS A 301 24.36 -10.91 -13.24
CA CYS A 301 24.01 -9.57 -13.68
C CYS A 301 22.88 -9.02 -12.81
N ILE A 302 22.88 -7.70 -12.60
CA ILE A 302 21.77 -6.97 -11.96
C ILE A 302 21.26 -5.88 -12.90
N PRO A 303 19.94 -5.60 -12.93
CA PRO A 303 19.35 -4.58 -13.81
C PRO A 303 19.54 -3.15 -13.27
N PHE A 304 20.70 -2.90 -12.64
CA PHE A 304 21.06 -1.61 -12.04
C PHE A 304 22.52 -1.28 -12.35
N ILE A 305 22.83 0.02 -12.43
CA ILE A 305 24.17 0.54 -12.79
C ILE A 305 24.81 1.42 -11.72
N ASP A 306 24.05 1.82 -10.69
CA ASP A 306 24.54 2.67 -9.62
C ASP A 306 25.34 1.88 -8.56
N ASP A 307 26.28 2.56 -7.92
CA ASP A 307 27.22 1.93 -6.98
C ASP A 307 26.53 1.42 -5.70
N ALA A 308 25.44 2.04 -5.29
CA ALA A 308 24.69 1.62 -4.10
C ALA A 308 23.93 0.32 -4.36
N SER A 309 23.31 0.17 -5.53
CA SER A 309 22.68 -1.08 -5.96
C SER A 309 23.69 -2.20 -6.10
N ILE A 310 24.88 -1.92 -6.63
CA ILE A 310 25.98 -2.89 -6.67
C ILE A 310 26.32 -3.32 -5.24
N GLU A 311 26.60 -2.38 -4.33
CA GLU A 311 26.90 -2.69 -2.92
C GLU A 311 25.78 -3.48 -2.21
N ASN A 312 24.52 -3.10 -2.41
CA ASN A 312 23.37 -3.82 -1.84
C ASN A 312 23.24 -5.23 -2.42
N SER A 313 23.50 -5.41 -3.73
CA SER A 313 23.46 -6.72 -4.38
C SER A 313 24.57 -7.65 -3.87
N LEU A 314 25.75 -7.10 -3.54
CA LEU A 314 26.86 -7.86 -2.96
C LEU A 314 26.55 -8.33 -1.54
N ASN A 315 25.87 -7.50 -0.75
CA ASN A 315 25.33 -7.93 0.55
C ASN A 315 24.30 -9.06 0.39
N CYS A 316 23.43 -8.98 -0.62
CA CYS A 316 22.46 -10.03 -0.93
C CYS A 316 23.13 -11.33 -1.40
N LEU A 317 24.13 -11.21 -2.28
CA LEU A 317 24.94 -12.33 -2.79
C LEU A 317 25.59 -13.09 -1.63
N ALA A 318 26.27 -12.37 -0.74
CA ALA A 318 26.94 -12.96 0.42
C ALA A 318 25.97 -13.77 1.30
N ALA A 319 24.76 -13.26 1.53
CA ALA A 319 23.73 -13.96 2.30
C ALA A 319 23.17 -15.19 1.54
N CYS A 320 22.94 -15.09 0.24
CA CYS A 320 22.48 -16.21 -0.58
C CYS A 320 23.52 -17.35 -0.60
N LEU A 321 24.80 -17.01 -0.75
CA LEU A 321 25.91 -17.97 -0.70
C LEU A 321 26.01 -18.65 0.67
N TYR A 322 25.88 -17.88 1.76
CA TYR A 322 25.86 -18.44 3.11
C TYR A 322 24.69 -19.41 3.35
N LEU A 323 23.53 -19.08 2.80
CA LEU A 323 22.32 -19.93 2.83
C LEU A 323 22.38 -21.12 1.86
N MET A 324 23.53 -21.35 1.22
CA MET A 324 23.81 -22.43 0.28
C MET A 324 22.89 -22.42 -0.96
N MET A 325 22.48 -21.23 -1.40
CA MET A 325 21.77 -21.10 -2.67
C MET A 325 22.73 -21.43 -3.83
N PRO A 326 22.33 -22.32 -4.77
CA PRO A 326 23.13 -22.63 -5.94
C PRO A 326 23.47 -21.39 -6.80
N ALA A 327 24.70 -21.30 -7.30
CA ALA A 327 25.18 -20.12 -8.01
C ALA A 327 24.43 -19.83 -9.33
N ASP A 328 23.94 -20.88 -9.99
CA ASP A 328 23.07 -20.78 -11.17
C ASP A 328 21.72 -20.14 -10.82
N GLN A 329 21.12 -20.51 -9.69
CA GLN A 329 19.87 -19.87 -9.21
C GLN A 329 20.09 -18.41 -8.81
N ILE A 330 21.20 -18.10 -8.13
CA ILE A 330 21.57 -16.71 -7.80
C ILE A 330 21.67 -15.91 -9.11
N THR A 331 22.36 -16.45 -10.11
CA THR A 331 22.55 -15.80 -11.41
C THR A 331 21.22 -15.55 -12.12
N GLU A 332 20.32 -16.53 -12.13
CA GLU A 332 19.00 -16.40 -12.74
C GLU A 332 18.15 -15.33 -12.05
N ARG A 333 18.14 -15.32 -10.71
CA ARG A 333 17.24 -14.45 -9.93
C ARG A 333 17.75 -13.02 -9.79
N MET A 334 19.07 -12.80 -9.73
CA MET A 334 19.65 -11.45 -9.63
C MET A 334 19.31 -10.55 -10.83
N VAL A 335 19.15 -11.14 -12.02
CA VAL A 335 18.76 -10.41 -13.25
C VAL A 335 17.32 -9.88 -13.16
N ARG A 336 16.46 -10.53 -12.38
CA ARG A 336 15.04 -10.19 -12.22
C ARG A 336 14.76 -9.30 -11.02
N LEU A 337 15.79 -8.80 -10.33
CA LEU A 337 15.59 -7.92 -9.19
C LEU A 337 14.85 -6.65 -9.61
N GLU A 338 13.76 -6.36 -8.91
CA GLU A 338 12.96 -5.17 -9.18
C GLU A 338 13.43 -3.98 -8.34
N PRO A 339 13.32 -2.74 -8.85
CA PRO A 339 13.57 -1.55 -8.05
C PRO A 339 12.57 -1.49 -6.89
N VAL A 340 13.05 -1.14 -5.70
CA VAL A 340 12.16 -0.85 -4.57
C VAL A 340 11.64 0.57 -4.74
N ALA A 341 10.31 0.74 -4.79
CA ALA A 341 9.67 2.05 -4.93
C ALA A 341 10.24 3.09 -3.93
N MET A 342 10.36 4.36 -4.36
CA MET A 342 10.76 5.56 -3.57
C MET A 342 12.25 5.97 -3.54
N ARG A 343 13.14 5.55 -4.47
CA ARG A 343 14.55 6.05 -4.56
C ARG A 343 15.09 6.18 -5.99
N LEU A 344 15.83 7.28 -6.26
CA LEU A 344 16.51 7.61 -7.54
C LEU A 344 15.65 7.34 -8.80
N GLU A 345 14.38 7.68 -8.71
CA GLU A 345 13.41 7.42 -9.77
C GLU A 345 13.64 8.38 -10.94
N VAL A 346 13.92 7.85 -12.13
CA VAL A 346 14.08 8.67 -13.33
C VAL A 346 12.72 8.83 -14.00
N LYS A 347 12.27 10.07 -14.13
CA LYS A 347 11.03 10.45 -14.79
C LYS A 347 11.34 11.37 -15.97
N GLU A 348 10.51 11.37 -17.00
CA GLU A 348 10.56 12.42 -18.00
C GLU A 348 9.98 13.70 -17.40
N GLY A 349 10.54 14.86 -17.71
CA GLY A 349 10.14 16.18 -17.19
C GLY A 349 9.61 17.10 -18.29
N LYS A 350 8.72 18.02 -17.94
CA LYS A 350 8.15 19.01 -18.86
C LYS A 350 9.26 19.81 -19.55
N HIS A 351 8.92 20.40 -20.71
CA HIS A 351 9.82 21.26 -21.48
C HIS A 351 11.19 20.63 -21.79
N GLY A 352 11.20 19.34 -22.14
CA GLY A 352 12.44 18.63 -22.48
C GLY A 352 13.33 18.28 -21.29
N CYS A 353 12.84 18.45 -20.05
CA CYS A 353 13.62 18.11 -18.87
C CYS A 353 13.68 16.59 -18.62
N VAL A 354 14.66 16.16 -17.84
CA VAL A 354 14.73 14.81 -17.26
C VAL A 354 14.77 14.95 -15.76
N LEU A 355 13.86 14.30 -15.04
CA LEU A 355 13.81 14.37 -13.59
C LEU A 355 14.44 13.14 -12.96
N ILE A 356 15.15 13.36 -11.88
CA ILE A 356 15.70 12.32 -11.02
C ILE A 356 15.13 12.61 -9.63
N ASN A 357 14.15 11.82 -9.19
CA ASN A 357 13.47 12.02 -7.93
C ASN A 357 14.14 11.19 -6.81
N ASP A 358 14.67 11.88 -5.81
CA ASP A 358 15.25 11.33 -4.58
C ASP A 358 14.80 12.16 -3.35
N SER A 359 13.49 12.45 -3.29
CA SER A 359 12.83 13.33 -2.30
C SER A 359 12.70 12.76 -0.87
N TYR A 360 13.19 11.54 -0.61
CA TYR A 360 12.85 10.80 0.60
C TYR A 360 13.94 10.77 1.68
N ASN A 361 15.21 10.96 1.30
CA ASN A 361 16.35 11.02 2.22
C ASN A 361 17.33 12.12 1.82
N SER A 362 17.65 12.99 2.78
CA SER A 362 18.58 14.11 2.61
C SER A 362 19.72 13.96 3.60
N ASP A 363 20.77 13.24 3.20
CA ASP A 363 22.06 13.19 3.90
C ASP A 363 23.23 13.43 2.91
N LEU A 364 24.37 13.93 3.40
CA LEU A 364 25.54 14.29 2.58
C LEU A 364 26.05 13.14 1.68
N ALA A 365 26.06 11.89 2.18
CA ALA A 365 26.54 10.75 1.41
C ALA A 365 25.52 10.38 0.32
N SER A 366 24.22 10.42 0.65
CA SER A 366 23.15 10.23 -0.32
C SER A 366 23.10 11.33 -1.37
N LEU A 367 23.53 12.56 -1.05
CA LEU A 367 23.61 13.68 -2.00
C LEU A 367 24.72 13.43 -3.02
N ASP A 368 25.91 12.99 -2.58
CA ASP A 368 27.01 12.69 -3.50
C ASP A 368 26.63 11.59 -4.50
N ILE A 369 25.94 10.53 -4.04
CA ILE A 369 25.41 9.46 -4.89
C ILE A 369 24.43 10.01 -5.93
N ALA A 370 23.48 10.84 -5.48
CA ALA A 370 22.48 11.42 -6.36
C ALA A 370 23.09 12.37 -7.40
N LEU A 371 24.09 13.16 -7.02
CA LEU A 371 24.81 14.06 -7.93
C LEU A 371 25.63 13.29 -8.96
N ASP A 372 26.30 12.20 -8.57
CA ASP A 372 27.02 11.33 -9.49
C ASP A 372 26.07 10.71 -10.53
N PHE A 373 24.88 10.27 -10.09
CA PHE A 373 23.84 9.75 -10.96
C PHE A 373 23.32 10.83 -11.94
N LEU A 374 23.10 12.06 -11.47
CA LEU A 374 22.73 13.22 -12.30
C LEU A 374 23.74 13.49 -13.41
N VAL A 375 25.03 13.54 -13.07
CA VAL A 375 26.12 13.77 -14.03
C VAL A 375 26.10 12.72 -15.13
N ARG A 376 26.04 11.44 -14.76
CA ARG A 376 26.01 10.33 -15.74
C ARG A 376 24.78 10.41 -16.64
N ARG A 377 23.61 10.72 -16.09
CA ARG A 377 22.37 10.82 -16.88
C ARG A 377 22.40 11.95 -17.90
N SER A 378 23.00 13.09 -17.52
CA SER A 378 23.21 14.22 -18.42
C SER A 378 24.11 13.89 -19.61
N GLU A 379 25.07 12.98 -19.46
CA GLU A 379 25.98 12.58 -20.53
C GLU A 379 25.33 11.63 -21.54
N VAL A 380 24.31 10.87 -21.13
CA VAL A 380 23.62 9.86 -21.96
C VAL A 380 22.52 10.46 -22.86
N LYS A 381 21.69 11.39 -22.35
CA LYS A 381 20.56 11.96 -23.13
C LYS A 381 20.95 13.08 -24.11
N GLY A 382 22.20 13.58 -24.08
CA GLY A 382 22.72 14.49 -25.11
C GLY A 382 23.85 15.39 -24.61
N LYS A 383 24.89 15.60 -25.44
CA LYS A 383 25.92 16.62 -25.19
C LYS A 383 25.26 18.00 -25.15
N GLY A 384 25.12 18.61 -23.95
CA GLY A 384 24.80 20.03 -23.81
C GLY A 384 23.61 20.40 -22.90
N MET A 385 22.93 19.44 -22.26
CA MET A 385 21.86 19.77 -21.29
C MET A 385 22.43 20.28 -19.97
N LYS A 386 21.78 21.31 -19.42
CA LYS A 386 22.18 21.93 -18.15
C LYS A 386 21.87 21.01 -16.97
N ARG A 387 22.79 20.91 -16.01
CA ARG A 387 22.66 20.10 -14.79
C ARG A 387 22.14 20.96 -13.65
N THR A 388 20.94 20.63 -13.17
CA THR A 388 20.24 21.40 -12.14
C THR A 388 20.01 20.55 -10.90
N LEU A 389 20.34 21.11 -9.74
CA LEU A 389 20.07 20.53 -8.42
C LEU A 389 18.97 21.33 -7.71
N ILE A 390 17.85 20.70 -7.40
CA ILE A 390 16.86 21.22 -6.44
C ILE A 390 17.11 20.52 -5.11
N LEU A 391 17.53 21.28 -4.09
CA LEU A 391 17.98 20.75 -2.80
C LEU A 391 17.22 21.42 -1.64
N SER A 392 16.57 20.63 -0.78
CA SER A 392 16.02 21.14 0.47
C SER A 392 17.10 21.31 1.54
N ASP A 393 16.73 21.86 2.71
CA ASP A 393 17.60 21.73 3.89
C ASP A 393 17.91 20.27 4.21
N ILE A 394 19.18 20.02 4.55
CA ILE A 394 19.68 18.72 4.99
C ILE A 394 19.57 18.68 6.52
N LEU A 395 18.48 18.11 7.02
CA LEU A 395 18.21 18.00 8.46
C LEU A 395 19.04 16.87 9.10
N GLU A 396 19.20 16.88 10.43
CA GLU A 396 19.68 15.70 11.19
C GLU A 396 21.10 15.21 10.79
N THR A 397 22.04 16.16 10.64
CA THR A 397 23.44 15.85 10.26
C THR A 397 24.45 15.94 11.40
N GLY A 398 24.05 16.53 12.55
CA GLY A 398 24.95 16.84 13.66
C GLY A 398 26.08 17.82 13.35
N GLN A 399 26.11 18.42 12.15
CA GLN A 399 27.12 19.39 11.73
C GLN A 399 26.58 20.82 11.86
N SER A 400 27.47 21.80 12.09
CA SER A 400 27.06 23.20 11.98
C SER A 400 26.71 23.53 10.53
N THR A 401 25.64 24.30 10.33
CA THR A 401 25.16 24.79 9.02
C THR A 401 26.31 25.31 8.14
N THR A 402 27.22 26.09 8.73
CA THR A 402 28.43 26.63 8.07
C THR A 402 29.35 25.55 7.49
N THR A 403 29.53 24.44 8.21
CA THR A 403 30.41 23.33 7.80
C THR A 403 29.71 22.44 6.78
N LEU A 404 28.43 22.14 7.02
CA LEU A 404 27.58 21.34 6.16
C LEU A 404 27.51 21.94 4.75
N TYR A 405 27.05 23.19 4.62
CA TYR A 405 26.88 23.80 3.30
C TYR A 405 28.19 24.20 2.62
N ARG A 406 29.32 24.26 3.35
CA ARG A 406 30.65 24.31 2.71
C ARG A 406 30.95 23.02 1.96
N LYS A 407 30.67 21.85 2.56
CA LYS A 407 30.84 20.54 1.91
C LYS A 407 29.87 20.36 0.76
N VAL A 408 28.61 20.76 0.93
CA VAL A 408 27.61 20.73 -0.15
C VAL A 408 28.07 21.59 -1.34
N ALA A 409 28.52 22.83 -1.11
CA ALA A 409 29.05 23.68 -2.17
C ALA A 409 30.26 23.06 -2.88
N GLN A 410 31.17 22.42 -2.13
CA GLN A 410 32.31 21.68 -2.71
C GLN A 410 31.86 20.50 -3.58
N LEU A 411 30.85 19.74 -3.16
CA LEU A 411 30.28 18.64 -3.94
C LEU A 411 29.60 19.14 -5.23
N VAL A 412 28.81 20.21 -5.13
CA VAL A 412 28.15 20.84 -6.28
C VAL A 412 29.19 21.31 -7.31
N GLN A 413 30.28 21.93 -6.85
CA GLN A 413 31.36 22.38 -7.72
C GLN A 413 32.17 21.22 -8.31
N SER A 414 32.53 20.21 -7.51
CA SER A 414 33.34 19.08 -7.98
C SER A 414 32.60 18.18 -8.96
N ARG A 415 31.26 18.11 -8.87
CA ARG A 415 30.39 17.35 -9.78
C ARG A 415 29.99 18.14 -11.03
N GLY A 416 30.42 19.39 -11.17
CA GLY A 416 30.14 20.21 -12.35
C GLY A 416 28.65 20.44 -12.56
N ILE A 417 27.96 20.86 -11.51
CA ILE A 417 26.55 21.28 -11.53
C ILE A 417 26.47 22.72 -12.03
N ASP A 418 25.56 22.98 -12.98
CA ASP A 418 25.44 24.29 -13.62
C ASP A 418 24.51 25.23 -12.84
N LYS A 419 23.45 24.69 -12.23
CA LYS A 419 22.45 25.45 -11.48
C LYS A 419 22.04 24.77 -10.18
N ILE A 420 21.88 25.56 -9.11
CA ILE A 420 21.32 25.11 -7.84
C ILE A 420 20.08 25.93 -7.46
N ILE A 421 19.04 25.22 -7.01
CA ILE A 421 17.82 25.79 -6.44
C ILE A 421 17.70 25.24 -5.02
N GLY A 422 17.93 26.08 -4.02
CA GLY A 422 17.86 25.68 -2.61
C GLY A 422 16.54 26.06 -1.95
N VAL A 423 15.97 25.18 -1.14
CA VAL A 423 14.72 25.44 -0.40
C VAL A 423 14.92 25.16 1.09
N GLY A 424 14.73 26.18 1.92
CA GLY A 424 14.80 26.07 3.38
C GLY A 424 15.66 27.15 4.02
N PRO A 425 15.39 27.49 5.30
CA PRO A 425 16.07 28.58 5.99
C PRO A 425 17.59 28.40 6.09
N GLU A 426 18.11 27.18 6.30
CA GLU A 426 19.54 26.98 6.51
C GLU A 426 20.35 27.12 5.21
N ILE A 427 19.89 26.51 4.13
CA ILE A 427 20.51 26.56 2.80
C ILE A 427 20.39 27.97 2.22
N PHE A 428 19.27 28.65 2.44
CA PHE A 428 19.06 30.06 2.06
C PHE A 428 20.10 30.96 2.72
N SER A 429 20.31 30.83 4.04
CA SER A 429 21.33 31.61 4.77
C SER A 429 22.76 31.35 4.27
N SER A 430 22.98 30.21 3.60
CA SER A 430 24.25 29.77 3.06
C SER A 430 24.42 30.04 1.55
N ALA A 431 23.49 30.76 0.92
CA ALA A 431 23.48 31.04 -0.52
C ALA A 431 24.79 31.64 -1.07
N ALA A 432 25.49 32.44 -0.26
CA ALA A 432 26.77 33.06 -0.63
C ALA A 432 27.88 32.02 -0.92
N ARG A 433 27.73 30.77 -0.48
CA ARG A 433 28.74 29.70 -0.66
C ARG A 433 28.74 29.06 -2.05
N PHE A 434 27.69 29.24 -2.82
CA PHE A 434 27.55 28.66 -4.15
C PHE A 434 27.96 29.71 -5.20
N GLU A 435 28.96 29.41 -6.03
CA GLU A 435 29.48 30.30 -7.09
C GLU A 435 29.02 29.83 -8.48
N ILE A 436 27.80 29.34 -8.57
CA ILE A 436 27.13 28.92 -9.81
C ILE A 436 25.80 29.66 -9.94
N GLU A 437 25.07 29.42 -11.04
CA GLU A 437 23.70 29.95 -11.16
C GLU A 437 22.85 29.42 -10.01
N LYS A 438 22.22 30.32 -9.25
CA LYS A 438 21.65 29.97 -7.96
C LYS A 438 20.39 30.74 -7.62
N TYR A 439 19.43 30.04 -7.03
CA TYR A 439 18.17 30.59 -6.55
C TYR A 439 17.83 29.93 -5.21
N PHE A 440 17.33 30.69 -4.25
CA PHE A 440 17.01 30.17 -2.92
C PHE A 440 15.65 30.68 -2.47
N PHE A 441 14.90 29.80 -1.81
CA PHE A 441 13.55 30.05 -1.31
C PHE A 441 13.44 29.56 0.14
N HIS A 442 12.54 30.16 0.94
CA HIS A 442 12.32 29.71 2.31
C HIS A 442 11.45 28.47 2.38
N THR A 443 10.48 28.34 1.46
CA THR A 443 9.55 27.20 1.42
C THR A 443 9.39 26.62 0.02
N THR A 444 8.82 25.42 -0.05
CA THR A 444 8.57 24.72 -1.32
C THR A 444 7.51 25.44 -2.15
N GLU A 445 6.53 26.08 -1.49
CA GLU A 445 5.50 26.89 -2.13
C GLU A 445 6.11 28.10 -2.85
N GLU A 446 7.00 28.84 -2.19
CA GLU A 446 7.73 29.97 -2.79
C GLU A 446 8.52 29.54 -4.03
N LEU A 447 9.17 28.37 -3.98
CA LEU A 447 9.84 27.79 -5.15
C LEU A 447 8.83 27.56 -6.29
N MET A 448 7.72 26.89 -6.01
CA MET A 448 6.74 26.51 -7.04
C MET A 448 6.07 27.71 -7.72
N GLU A 449 5.94 28.83 -7.00
CA GLU A 449 5.39 30.08 -7.52
C GLU A 449 6.43 30.92 -8.30
N SER A 450 7.72 30.62 -8.17
CA SER A 450 8.79 31.43 -8.74
C SER A 450 8.92 31.34 -10.26
N ASP A 451 9.35 32.43 -10.88
CA ASP A 451 9.66 32.49 -12.32
C ASP A 451 10.75 31.47 -12.71
N VAL A 452 11.68 31.18 -11.80
CA VAL A 452 12.78 30.24 -12.04
C VAL A 452 12.24 28.83 -12.26
N PHE A 453 11.26 28.43 -11.45
CA PHE A 453 10.64 27.11 -11.53
C PHE A 453 9.80 26.97 -12.80
N GLN A 454 9.06 28.02 -13.17
CA GLN A 454 8.23 28.04 -14.38
C GLN A 454 9.04 27.98 -15.67
N ASN A 455 10.27 28.51 -15.67
CA ASN A 455 11.15 28.58 -16.84
C ASN A 455 12.19 27.45 -16.91
N LEU A 456 12.03 26.35 -16.16
CA LEU A 456 12.88 25.17 -16.31
C LEU A 456 12.61 24.49 -17.67
N HIS A 457 13.65 24.37 -18.52
CA HIS A 457 13.56 23.73 -19.83
C HIS A 457 14.89 23.13 -20.26
N ASP A 458 14.87 21.98 -20.95
CA ASP A 458 16.04 21.28 -21.51
C ASP A 458 17.17 21.00 -20.50
N GLU A 459 16.79 20.72 -19.24
CA GLU A 459 17.72 20.44 -18.14
C GLU A 459 17.58 19.01 -17.60
N VAL A 460 18.65 18.47 -17.05
CA VAL A 460 18.56 17.29 -16.19
C VAL A 460 18.50 17.78 -14.75
N ILE A 461 17.39 17.49 -14.07
CA ILE A 461 17.03 18.04 -12.77
C ILE A 461 17.03 16.94 -11.73
N LEU A 462 17.92 17.06 -10.75
CA LEU A 462 17.90 16.22 -9.55
C LEU A 462 17.08 16.91 -8.47
N ILE A 463 16.03 16.23 -7.99
CA ILE A 463 15.18 16.69 -6.89
C ILE A 463 15.56 15.89 -5.66
N LYS A 464 16.19 16.55 -4.68
CA LYS A 464 16.64 15.91 -3.44
C LYS A 464 16.17 16.68 -2.23
N GLY A 465 15.45 16.01 -1.33
CA GLY A 465 14.86 16.69 -0.18
C GLY A 465 14.63 15.80 1.03
N SER A 466 14.48 16.46 2.17
CA SER A 466 13.91 15.88 3.38
C SER A 466 12.39 15.80 3.23
N ARG A 467 11.76 14.76 3.80
CA ARG A 467 10.29 14.62 3.77
C ARG A 467 9.55 15.83 4.31
N ALA A 468 10.14 16.58 5.23
CA ALA A 468 9.52 17.78 5.81
C ALA A 468 9.23 18.88 4.76
N PHE A 469 9.87 18.82 3.59
CA PHE A 469 9.74 19.82 2.53
C PHE A 469 8.81 19.38 1.39
N ASN A 470 8.22 18.18 1.44
CA ASN A 470 7.24 17.69 0.47
C ASN A 470 7.69 17.82 -1.01
N PHE A 471 8.95 17.51 -1.31
CA PHE A 471 9.49 17.60 -2.68
C PHE A 471 8.84 16.64 -3.69
N ASP A 472 8.00 15.72 -3.23
CA ASP A 472 7.11 14.94 -4.10
C ASP A 472 6.22 15.87 -4.95
N LEU A 473 5.74 16.98 -4.37
CA LEU A 473 4.96 18.00 -5.09
C LEU A 473 5.78 18.68 -6.20
N VAL A 474 7.07 18.91 -5.95
CA VAL A 474 8.00 19.48 -6.94
C VAL A 474 8.21 18.50 -8.10
N SER A 475 8.42 17.22 -7.78
CA SER A 475 8.54 16.17 -8.79
C SER A 475 7.28 16.06 -9.65
N ASP A 476 6.10 16.00 -9.03
CA ASP A 476 4.82 15.83 -9.73
C ASP A 476 4.52 17.01 -10.67
N ARG A 477 4.91 18.23 -10.28
CA ARG A 477 4.67 19.44 -11.07
C ARG A 477 5.61 19.56 -12.27
N LEU A 478 6.85 19.07 -12.13
CA LEU A 478 7.83 19.04 -13.21
C LEU A 478 7.69 17.83 -14.13
N GLU A 479 7.07 16.74 -13.68
CA GLU A 479 6.99 15.49 -14.45
C GLU A 479 6.24 15.67 -15.77
N LEU A 480 6.85 15.20 -16.87
CA LEU A 480 6.19 15.01 -18.15
C LEU A 480 5.29 13.79 -18.00
N LYS A 481 3.99 14.04 -17.98
CA LYS A 481 3.01 12.96 -17.96
C LYS A 481 2.95 12.32 -19.35
N VAL A 482 3.85 11.36 -19.64
CA VAL A 482 3.86 10.58 -20.90
C VAL A 482 2.93 9.37 -20.81
N HIS A 483 1.74 9.59 -20.30
CA HIS A 483 0.61 8.72 -20.61
C HIS A 483 -0.47 9.65 -21.10
N GLU A 484 -0.69 9.65 -22.41
CA GLU A 484 -1.58 10.61 -23.02
C GLU A 484 -3.03 10.40 -22.56
N THR A 485 -3.40 9.18 -22.14
CA THR A 485 -4.71 8.85 -21.53
C THR A 485 -4.52 8.25 -20.15
N ILE A 486 -5.17 8.84 -19.14
CA ILE A 486 -5.11 8.40 -17.74
C ILE A 486 -6.50 8.32 -17.11
N LEU A 487 -6.67 7.36 -16.20
CA LEU A 487 -7.80 7.27 -15.28
C LEU A 487 -7.33 7.77 -13.90
N GLU A 488 -7.70 8.99 -13.55
CA GLU A 488 -7.47 9.51 -12.21
C GLU A 488 -8.52 8.96 -11.25
N VAL A 489 -8.07 8.47 -10.09
CA VAL A 489 -8.91 7.87 -9.06
C VAL A 489 -8.72 8.65 -7.75
N ASN A 490 -9.77 9.35 -7.34
CA ASN A 490 -9.78 10.16 -6.12
C ASN A 490 -10.16 9.29 -4.91
N LEU A 491 -9.14 8.88 -4.15
CA LEU A 491 -9.33 8.07 -2.95
C LEU A 491 -10.04 8.86 -1.83
N GLY A 492 -9.84 10.19 -1.78
CA GLY A 492 -10.54 11.08 -0.85
C GLY A 492 -12.05 11.11 -1.11
N ALA A 493 -12.45 11.26 -2.38
CA ALA A 493 -13.85 11.21 -2.80
C ALA A 493 -14.50 9.85 -2.52
N MET A 494 -13.77 8.75 -2.78
CA MET A 494 -14.25 7.41 -2.45
C MET A 494 -14.53 7.25 -0.95
N VAL A 495 -13.62 7.75 -0.10
CA VAL A 495 -13.79 7.73 1.37
C VAL A 495 -14.95 8.62 1.81
N ALA A 496 -15.14 9.78 1.17
CA ALA A 496 -16.30 10.64 1.44
C ALA A 496 -17.62 9.90 1.11
N ASN A 497 -17.68 9.21 -0.03
CA ASN A 497 -18.82 8.39 -0.40
C ASN A 497 -19.04 7.23 0.58
N LEU A 498 -17.99 6.51 0.96
CA LEU A 498 -18.04 5.47 1.98
C LEU A 498 -18.66 5.98 3.28
N ASN A 499 -18.20 7.15 3.76
CA ASN A 499 -18.68 7.76 4.99
C ASN A 499 -20.12 8.27 4.87
N HIS A 500 -20.51 8.79 3.70
CA HIS A 500 -21.88 9.17 3.41
C HIS A 500 -22.83 7.97 3.57
N TYR A 501 -22.52 6.85 2.92
CA TYR A 501 -23.34 5.64 3.06
C TYR A 501 -23.31 5.06 4.47
N ARG A 502 -22.16 5.09 5.16
CA ARG A 502 -22.08 4.68 6.57
C ARG A 502 -22.97 5.53 7.48
N SER A 503 -23.11 6.83 7.21
CA SER A 503 -23.97 7.71 8.02
C SER A 503 -25.46 7.37 7.95
N MET A 504 -25.88 6.62 6.92
CA MET A 504 -27.25 6.11 6.78
C MET A 504 -27.49 4.79 7.54
N LEU A 505 -26.43 4.16 8.04
CA LEU A 505 -26.51 2.84 8.66
C LEU A 505 -26.84 2.93 10.14
N GLN A 506 -27.51 1.89 10.66
CA GLN A 506 -27.60 1.70 12.10
C GLN A 506 -26.20 1.43 12.68
N PRO A 507 -25.89 1.86 13.93
CA PRO A 507 -24.53 1.81 14.49
C PRO A 507 -23.87 0.42 14.49
N ALA A 508 -24.67 -0.66 14.55
CA ALA A 508 -24.17 -2.04 14.57
C ALA A 508 -24.12 -2.71 13.19
N THR A 509 -24.65 -2.05 12.15
CA THR A 509 -24.73 -2.60 10.80
C THR A 509 -23.36 -2.56 10.12
N LYS A 510 -22.88 -3.72 9.70
CA LYS A 510 -21.60 -3.88 9.01
C LYS A 510 -21.68 -3.48 7.53
N MET A 511 -20.54 -3.30 6.88
CA MET A 511 -20.47 -2.98 5.45
C MET A 511 -19.52 -3.89 4.69
N VAL A 512 -20.03 -4.45 3.59
CA VAL A 512 -19.23 -5.07 2.52
C VAL A 512 -19.02 -4.04 1.43
N CYS A 513 -17.77 -3.79 1.02
CA CYS A 513 -17.48 -3.00 -0.18
C CYS A 513 -17.13 -3.92 -1.36
N MET A 514 -17.74 -3.65 -2.51
CA MET A 514 -17.51 -4.42 -3.73
C MET A 514 -16.24 -3.95 -4.44
N VAL A 515 -15.27 -4.85 -4.64
CA VAL A 515 -13.97 -4.59 -5.29
C VAL A 515 -13.75 -5.53 -6.49
N LYS A 516 -14.82 -6.15 -7.00
CA LYS A 516 -14.80 -7.08 -8.14
C LYS A 516 -14.51 -6.40 -9.48
N ALA A 517 -14.04 -7.17 -10.46
CA ALA A 517 -13.70 -6.69 -11.81
C ALA A 517 -12.69 -5.54 -11.76
N SER A 518 -11.60 -5.76 -11.01
CA SER A 518 -10.57 -4.76 -10.73
C SER A 518 -11.14 -3.45 -10.15
N ALA A 519 -11.99 -3.55 -9.12
CA ALA A 519 -12.69 -2.41 -8.53
C ALA A 519 -13.47 -1.58 -9.55
N TYR A 520 -14.27 -2.24 -10.40
CA TYR A 520 -14.93 -1.62 -11.55
C TYR A 520 -13.97 -0.80 -12.43
N GLY A 521 -12.83 -1.40 -12.76
CA GLY A 521 -11.81 -0.75 -13.60
C GLY A 521 -10.91 0.27 -12.89
N ALA A 522 -11.21 0.68 -11.65
CA ALA A 522 -10.41 1.66 -10.90
C ALA A 522 -9.05 1.11 -10.41
N GLY A 523 -8.92 -0.22 -10.30
CA GLY A 523 -7.72 -0.91 -9.81
C GLY A 523 -7.94 -1.53 -8.43
N SER A 524 -7.70 -2.84 -8.30
CA SER A 524 -8.13 -3.61 -7.13
C SER A 524 -7.34 -3.31 -5.85
N TYR A 525 -6.01 -3.21 -5.93
CA TYR A 525 -5.15 -3.13 -4.74
C TYR A 525 -5.30 -1.80 -4.00
N GLU A 526 -5.15 -0.66 -4.67
CA GLU A 526 -5.19 0.65 -4.04
C GLU A 526 -6.56 0.90 -3.41
N ILE A 527 -7.64 0.52 -4.10
CA ILE A 527 -9.00 0.61 -3.56
C ILE A 527 -9.16 -0.30 -2.34
N ALA A 528 -8.79 -1.58 -2.43
CA ALA A 528 -8.89 -2.50 -1.29
C ALA A 528 -8.09 -2.03 -0.07
N LYS A 529 -6.89 -1.49 -0.31
CA LYS A 529 -6.01 -0.96 0.73
C LYS A 529 -6.63 0.26 1.40
N THR A 530 -7.14 1.23 0.63
CA THR A 530 -7.84 2.41 1.18
C THR A 530 -9.06 1.98 1.98
N LEU A 531 -9.89 1.08 1.47
CA LEU A 531 -11.08 0.58 2.18
C LEU A 531 -10.71 -0.14 3.50
N GLN A 532 -9.62 -0.90 3.51
CA GLN A 532 -9.08 -1.52 4.72
C GLN A 532 -8.57 -0.48 5.71
N GLU A 533 -7.81 0.52 5.26
CA GLU A 533 -7.32 1.64 6.09
C GLU A 533 -8.49 2.45 6.69
N HIS A 534 -9.63 2.46 6.00
CA HIS A 534 -10.90 3.03 6.46
C HIS A 534 -11.84 2.00 7.12
N GLN A 535 -11.33 0.84 7.53
CA GLN A 535 -12.01 -0.13 8.41
C GLN A 535 -13.32 -0.69 7.85
N VAL A 536 -13.38 -0.96 6.55
CA VAL A 536 -14.50 -1.72 5.98
C VAL A 536 -14.51 -3.15 6.53
N ASP A 537 -15.67 -3.65 6.95
CA ASP A 537 -15.79 -4.97 7.60
C ASP A 537 -15.43 -6.11 6.65
N TYR A 538 -15.88 -6.02 5.39
CA TYR A 538 -15.69 -7.04 4.36
C TYR A 538 -15.40 -6.41 3.01
N LEU A 539 -14.52 -7.04 2.24
CA LEU A 539 -14.36 -6.81 0.80
C LEU A 539 -15.04 -7.96 0.05
N ALA A 540 -15.57 -7.69 -1.13
CA ALA A 540 -16.12 -8.73 -2.00
C ALA A 540 -15.52 -8.63 -3.41
N VAL A 541 -14.95 -9.73 -3.89
CA VAL A 541 -14.37 -9.89 -5.23
C VAL A 541 -15.14 -10.96 -6.01
N ALA A 542 -14.96 -11.01 -7.34
CA ALA A 542 -15.69 -11.97 -8.15
C ALA A 542 -15.15 -13.39 -7.93
N VAL A 543 -13.86 -13.58 -8.17
CA VAL A 543 -13.23 -14.91 -8.22
C VAL A 543 -12.08 -15.02 -7.21
N ALA A 544 -11.69 -16.25 -6.89
CA ALA A 544 -10.65 -16.52 -5.89
C ALA A 544 -9.29 -15.91 -6.25
N ASP A 545 -8.95 -15.83 -7.54
CA ASP A 545 -7.66 -15.26 -7.99
C ASP A 545 -7.54 -13.77 -7.65
N GLU A 546 -8.61 -12.98 -7.86
CA GLU A 546 -8.65 -11.57 -7.42
C GLU A 546 -8.41 -11.47 -5.89
N GLY A 547 -9.01 -12.37 -5.11
CA GLY A 547 -8.84 -12.42 -3.65
C GLY A 547 -7.42 -12.81 -3.24
N ALA A 548 -6.82 -13.77 -3.94
CA ALA A 548 -5.45 -14.22 -3.70
C ALA A 548 -4.44 -13.11 -4.04
N GLU A 549 -4.65 -12.35 -5.12
CA GLU A 549 -3.84 -11.18 -5.45
C GLU A 549 -3.88 -10.12 -4.35
N LEU A 550 -5.08 -9.80 -3.84
CA LEU A 550 -5.22 -8.86 -2.72
C LEU A 550 -4.49 -9.35 -1.46
N ARG A 551 -4.56 -10.66 -1.15
CA ARG A 551 -3.84 -11.26 -0.02
C ARG A 551 -2.33 -11.16 -0.19
N LYS A 552 -1.80 -11.49 -1.37
CA LYS A 552 -0.37 -11.33 -1.70
C LYS A 552 0.09 -9.88 -1.58
N ALA A 553 -0.79 -8.93 -1.89
CA ALA A 553 -0.53 -7.50 -1.76
C ALA A 553 -0.67 -6.95 -0.31
N GLY A 554 -1.02 -7.80 0.66
CA GLY A 554 -1.06 -7.45 2.08
C GLY A 554 -2.43 -7.01 2.61
N ILE A 555 -3.52 -7.28 1.88
CA ILE A 555 -4.88 -7.08 2.38
C ILE A 555 -5.23 -8.18 3.40
N THR A 556 -5.64 -7.77 4.59
CA THR A 556 -5.99 -8.61 5.74
C THR A 556 -7.47 -8.60 6.09
N SER A 557 -8.28 -7.64 5.58
CA SER A 557 -9.74 -7.64 5.74
C SER A 557 -10.38 -8.96 5.27
N SER A 558 -11.54 -9.34 5.82
CA SER A 558 -12.28 -10.51 5.30
C SER A 558 -12.66 -10.28 3.83
N ILE A 559 -12.48 -11.31 3.00
CA ILE A 559 -12.75 -11.26 1.56
C ILE A 559 -13.79 -12.33 1.22
N MET A 560 -14.93 -11.88 0.71
CA MET A 560 -15.98 -12.73 0.18
C MET A 560 -15.76 -13.01 -1.31
N ILE A 561 -15.84 -14.28 -1.71
CA ILE A 561 -15.80 -14.71 -3.11
C ILE A 561 -17.23 -14.90 -3.61
N MET A 562 -17.62 -14.08 -4.58
CA MET A 562 -18.98 -14.03 -5.12
C MET A 562 -19.26 -15.07 -6.21
N ASP A 563 -18.22 -15.66 -6.80
CA ASP A 563 -18.32 -16.73 -7.79
C ASP A 563 -17.23 -17.78 -7.55
N PRO A 564 -17.42 -18.67 -6.56
CA PRO A 564 -16.42 -19.66 -6.21
C PRO A 564 -16.42 -20.83 -7.20
N GLU A 565 -15.34 -20.92 -7.98
CA GLU A 565 -15.09 -22.04 -8.87
C GLU A 565 -14.61 -23.29 -8.12
N LEU A 566 -15.08 -24.47 -8.53
CA LEU A 566 -14.69 -25.76 -7.92
C LEU A 566 -13.17 -26.01 -7.97
N THR A 567 -12.51 -25.55 -9.03
CA THR A 567 -11.05 -25.66 -9.25
C THR A 567 -10.24 -24.79 -8.30
N ALA A 568 -10.86 -23.74 -7.74
CA ALA A 568 -10.17 -22.74 -6.94
C ALA A 568 -10.31 -22.94 -5.42
N PHE A 569 -10.94 -24.04 -4.95
CA PHE A 569 -11.15 -24.28 -3.52
C PHE A 569 -9.85 -24.26 -2.72
N LYS A 570 -8.78 -24.88 -3.24
CA LYS A 570 -7.49 -24.85 -2.57
C LYS A 570 -6.98 -23.42 -2.40
N THR A 571 -7.05 -22.60 -3.44
CA THR A 571 -6.71 -21.17 -3.37
C THR A 571 -7.53 -20.45 -2.30
N MET A 572 -8.84 -20.72 -2.21
CA MET A 572 -9.69 -20.12 -1.17
C MET A 572 -9.25 -20.52 0.24
N PHE A 573 -8.86 -21.76 0.45
CA PHE A 573 -8.36 -22.25 1.73
C PHE A 573 -7.01 -21.64 2.10
N ASP A 574 -6.03 -21.72 1.20
CA ASP A 574 -4.66 -21.24 1.40
C ASP A 574 -4.66 -19.73 1.72
N TYR A 575 -5.54 -18.96 1.07
CA TYR A 575 -5.66 -17.52 1.25
C TYR A 575 -6.79 -17.05 2.18
N LYS A 576 -7.47 -17.98 2.86
CA LYS A 576 -8.59 -17.69 3.78
C LYS A 576 -9.64 -16.75 3.16
N LEU A 577 -10.14 -17.13 1.98
CA LEU A 577 -11.16 -16.42 1.21
C LEU A 577 -12.52 -17.09 1.43
N GLU A 578 -13.53 -16.34 1.85
CA GLU A 578 -14.83 -16.87 2.30
C GLU A 578 -15.81 -17.00 1.10
N PRO A 579 -16.18 -18.21 0.63
CA PRO A 579 -17.00 -18.37 -0.57
C PRO A 579 -18.50 -18.19 -0.32
N GLU A 580 -19.21 -17.65 -1.31
CA GLU A 580 -20.67 -17.81 -1.37
C GLU A 580 -21.09 -19.24 -1.70
N VAL A 581 -22.18 -19.73 -1.11
CA VAL A 581 -22.72 -21.06 -1.39
C VAL A 581 -24.18 -20.89 -1.79
N TYR A 582 -24.50 -21.32 -3.01
CA TYR A 582 -25.79 -21.03 -3.65
C TYR A 582 -26.53 -22.26 -4.19
N ASN A 583 -25.94 -23.45 -4.14
CA ASN A 583 -26.62 -24.70 -4.45
C ASN A 583 -25.97 -25.90 -3.73
N PHE A 584 -26.66 -27.04 -3.76
CA PHE A 584 -26.21 -28.26 -3.08
C PHE A 584 -24.96 -28.90 -3.71
N HIS A 585 -24.77 -28.76 -5.02
CA HIS A 585 -23.60 -29.33 -5.69
C HIS A 585 -22.30 -28.66 -5.21
N LEU A 586 -22.28 -27.33 -5.18
CA LEU A 586 -21.19 -26.52 -4.66
C LEU A 586 -20.95 -26.79 -3.18
N LEU A 587 -22.01 -26.84 -2.37
CA LEU A 587 -21.90 -27.18 -0.94
C LEU A 587 -21.21 -28.52 -0.73
N ASP A 588 -21.69 -29.59 -1.38
CA ASP A 588 -21.14 -30.93 -1.20
C ASP A 588 -19.69 -31.03 -1.70
N ALA A 589 -19.36 -30.34 -2.80
CA ALA A 589 -18.01 -30.31 -3.34
C ALA A 589 -17.04 -29.57 -2.39
N LEU A 590 -17.48 -28.44 -1.83
CA LEU A 590 -16.68 -27.64 -0.91
C LEU A 590 -16.45 -28.38 0.42
N VAL A 591 -17.46 -29.06 0.97
CA VAL A 591 -17.31 -29.93 2.15
C VAL A 591 -16.25 -30.99 1.88
N LYS A 592 -16.35 -31.75 0.78
CA LYS A 592 -15.37 -32.79 0.44
C LYS A 592 -13.96 -32.26 0.27
N ALA A 593 -13.81 -31.09 -0.35
CA ALA A 593 -12.51 -30.46 -0.54
C ALA A 593 -11.90 -30.02 0.80
N ALA A 594 -12.68 -29.38 1.66
CA ALA A 594 -12.25 -28.96 2.99
C ALA A 594 -11.87 -30.16 3.88
N GLU A 595 -12.67 -31.23 3.87
CA GLU A 595 -12.37 -32.48 4.61
C GLU A 595 -11.06 -33.13 4.14
N LYS A 596 -10.80 -33.14 2.83
CA LYS A 596 -9.57 -33.67 2.25
C LYS A 596 -8.33 -32.91 2.71
N GLU A 597 -8.44 -31.59 2.87
CA GLU A 597 -7.36 -30.72 3.35
C GLU A 597 -7.32 -30.60 4.89
N GLY A 598 -8.19 -31.33 5.62
CA GLY A 598 -8.22 -31.32 7.08
C GLY A 598 -8.77 -30.03 7.70
N ILE A 599 -9.55 -29.26 6.94
CA ILE A 599 -10.10 -27.96 7.35
C ILE A 599 -11.41 -28.18 8.13
N THR A 600 -11.57 -27.41 9.21
CA THR A 600 -12.78 -27.40 10.04
C THR A 600 -13.31 -25.99 10.22
N ASN A 601 -14.64 -25.83 10.28
CA ASN A 601 -15.32 -24.55 10.49
C ASN A 601 -14.90 -23.43 9.52
N PHE A 602 -14.67 -23.77 8.25
CA PHE A 602 -14.38 -22.77 7.22
C PHE A 602 -15.61 -21.89 6.97
N PRO A 603 -15.51 -20.55 7.10
CA PRO A 603 -16.65 -19.65 6.96
C PRO A 603 -17.18 -19.64 5.52
N VAL A 604 -18.50 -19.75 5.38
CA VAL A 604 -19.20 -19.66 4.09
C VAL A 604 -20.40 -18.72 4.15
N HIS A 605 -20.74 -18.11 3.01
CA HIS A 605 -21.85 -17.15 2.91
C HIS A 605 -23.02 -17.76 2.13
N ILE A 606 -24.12 -18.04 2.82
CA ILE A 606 -25.28 -18.70 2.22
C ILE A 606 -26.08 -17.72 1.38
N LYS A 607 -26.31 -18.04 0.11
CA LYS A 607 -27.12 -17.22 -0.79
C LYS A 607 -28.53 -17.78 -0.92
N LEU A 608 -29.52 -16.95 -0.69
CA LEU A 608 -30.93 -17.26 -0.89
C LEU A 608 -31.44 -16.62 -2.17
N ASP A 609 -32.32 -17.32 -2.88
CA ASP A 609 -33.09 -16.75 -3.98
C ASP A 609 -34.43 -16.22 -3.45
N THR A 610 -34.62 -14.91 -3.56
CA THR A 610 -35.86 -14.23 -3.16
C THR A 610 -36.61 -13.65 -4.36
N GLY A 611 -36.39 -14.20 -5.56
CA GLY A 611 -37.10 -13.82 -6.79
C GLY A 611 -36.20 -13.28 -7.90
N MET A 612 -34.87 -13.38 -7.77
CA MET A 612 -33.94 -13.02 -8.84
C MET A 612 -33.72 -14.21 -9.80
N HIS A 613 -33.89 -15.44 -9.32
CA HIS A 613 -33.76 -16.69 -10.09
C HIS A 613 -32.43 -16.84 -10.83
N ARG A 614 -31.37 -16.23 -10.27
CA ARG A 614 -30.01 -16.31 -10.82
C ARG A 614 -29.18 -17.37 -10.10
N LEU A 615 -29.00 -17.19 -8.79
CA LEU A 615 -28.25 -18.09 -7.90
C LEU A 615 -28.82 -17.96 -6.49
N GLY A 616 -28.95 -19.08 -5.77
CA GLY A 616 -29.35 -19.11 -4.37
C GLY A 616 -30.32 -20.27 -4.08
N PHE A 617 -30.42 -20.64 -2.82
CA PHE A 617 -31.39 -21.60 -2.33
C PHE A 617 -32.77 -20.94 -2.22
N SER A 618 -33.81 -21.63 -2.67
CA SER A 618 -35.19 -21.22 -2.45
C SER A 618 -35.59 -21.37 -0.96
N GLU A 619 -36.64 -20.67 -0.53
CA GLU A 619 -37.19 -20.78 0.84
C GLU A 619 -37.51 -22.25 1.20
N GLU A 620 -37.99 -23.03 0.24
CA GLU A 620 -38.35 -24.45 0.39
C GLU A 620 -37.15 -25.38 0.60
N GLU A 621 -35.96 -24.97 0.17
CA GLU A 621 -34.73 -25.75 0.28
C GLU A 621 -33.99 -25.55 1.61
N VAL A 622 -34.33 -24.49 2.36
CA VAL A 622 -33.68 -24.14 3.65
C VAL A 622 -33.67 -25.30 4.66
N PRO A 623 -34.76 -26.07 4.86
CA PRO A 623 -34.74 -27.23 5.76
C PRO A 623 -33.72 -28.30 5.35
N VAL A 624 -33.52 -28.52 4.05
CA VAL A 624 -32.55 -29.48 3.52
C VAL A 624 -31.13 -28.94 3.66
N LEU A 625 -30.93 -27.64 3.41
CA LEU A 625 -29.66 -26.95 3.61
C LEU A 625 -29.19 -27.03 5.07
N ILE A 626 -30.07 -26.74 6.03
CA ILE A 626 -29.77 -26.86 7.47
C ILE A 626 -29.30 -28.27 7.80
N ARG A 627 -30.00 -29.30 7.30
CA ARG A 627 -29.64 -30.70 7.55
C ARG A 627 -28.26 -31.04 7.01
N ARG A 628 -27.92 -30.58 5.80
CA ARG A 628 -26.60 -30.82 5.20
C ARG A 628 -25.49 -30.11 5.97
N LEU A 629 -25.70 -28.84 6.32
CA LEU A 629 -24.73 -28.06 7.10
C LEU A 629 -24.50 -28.64 8.51
N LYS A 630 -25.51 -29.26 9.15
CA LYS A 630 -25.35 -29.93 10.46
C LYS A 630 -24.67 -31.30 10.41
N ASN A 631 -24.65 -31.95 9.26
CA ASN A 631 -24.12 -33.31 9.10
C ASN A 631 -22.63 -33.33 8.69
N GLN A 632 -21.92 -32.22 8.86
CA GLN A 632 -20.52 -32.02 8.49
C GLN A 632 -19.90 -31.00 9.47
N ASN A 633 -18.57 -31.00 9.60
CA ASN A 633 -17.83 -30.09 10.49
C ASN A 633 -16.81 -29.21 9.73
N ALA A 634 -16.77 -29.32 8.41
CA ALA A 634 -15.80 -28.66 7.55
C ALA A 634 -16.12 -27.17 7.34
N LEU A 635 -17.40 -26.84 7.19
CA LEU A 635 -17.91 -25.51 6.86
C LEU A 635 -18.81 -24.96 7.98
N ILE A 636 -18.83 -23.65 8.15
CA ILE A 636 -19.73 -22.95 9.07
C ILE A 636 -20.42 -21.77 8.37
N PRO A 637 -21.76 -21.63 8.45
CA PRO A 637 -22.45 -20.49 7.84
C PRO A 637 -22.09 -19.21 8.61
N ARG A 638 -21.33 -18.32 7.98
CA ARG A 638 -20.90 -17.04 8.53
C ARG A 638 -21.93 -15.94 8.29
N SER A 639 -22.52 -15.92 7.10
CA SER A 639 -23.61 -15.03 6.76
C SER A 639 -24.65 -15.71 5.89
N VAL A 640 -25.82 -15.06 5.76
CA VAL A 640 -26.88 -15.39 4.82
C VAL A 640 -27.34 -14.12 4.10
N PHE A 641 -27.53 -14.19 2.79
CA PHE A 641 -27.87 -13.02 2.00
C PHE A 641 -28.69 -13.31 0.75
N SER A 642 -29.33 -12.26 0.22
CA SER A 642 -29.99 -12.25 -1.09
C SER A 642 -29.70 -10.94 -1.82
N HIS A 643 -30.10 -10.80 -3.08
CA HIS A 643 -29.99 -9.58 -3.88
C HIS A 643 -31.35 -9.02 -4.30
N PHE A 644 -31.51 -7.70 -4.19
CA PHE A 644 -32.67 -7.01 -4.77
C PHE A 644 -32.62 -7.02 -6.29
N VAL A 645 -33.80 -7.18 -6.91
CA VAL A 645 -33.98 -7.21 -8.37
C VAL A 645 -34.04 -5.81 -8.97
N GLY A 646 -34.75 -4.88 -8.31
CA GLY A 646 -35.03 -3.54 -8.84
C GLY A 646 -35.13 -2.47 -7.77
N SER A 647 -34.27 -2.55 -6.74
CA SER A 647 -34.27 -1.61 -5.62
C SER A 647 -33.89 -0.19 -6.02
N ASP A 648 -33.42 0.05 -7.23
CA ASP A 648 -33.09 1.35 -7.84
C ASP A 648 -34.30 2.06 -8.46
N SER A 649 -35.42 1.35 -8.71
CA SER A 649 -36.61 1.93 -9.33
C SER A 649 -37.85 1.90 -8.43
N PRO A 650 -38.55 3.04 -8.21
CA PRO A 650 -39.80 3.09 -7.44
C PRO A 650 -40.93 2.18 -7.94
N GLN A 651 -40.95 1.86 -9.23
CA GLN A 651 -41.99 1.00 -9.79
C GLN A 651 -41.94 -0.45 -9.27
N PHE A 652 -40.79 -0.88 -8.71
CA PHE A 652 -40.58 -2.23 -8.21
C PHE A 652 -40.63 -2.34 -6.68
N ASP A 653 -41.10 -1.32 -5.97
CA ASP A 653 -41.10 -1.30 -4.51
C ASP A 653 -41.94 -2.41 -3.88
N VAL A 654 -43.10 -2.69 -4.46
CA VAL A 654 -43.98 -3.78 -4.00
C VAL A 654 -43.25 -5.13 -4.10
N PHE A 655 -42.58 -5.38 -5.22
CA PHE A 655 -41.79 -6.59 -5.42
C PHE A 655 -40.62 -6.66 -4.44
N THR A 656 -39.88 -5.57 -4.29
CA THR A 656 -38.73 -5.46 -3.37
C THR A 656 -39.12 -5.75 -1.93
N ARG A 657 -40.27 -5.25 -1.47
CA ARG A 657 -40.82 -5.57 -0.14
C ARG A 657 -41.16 -7.06 0.00
N GLY A 658 -41.73 -7.68 -1.03
CA GLY A 658 -41.91 -9.13 -1.08
C GLY A 658 -40.59 -9.90 -0.93
N GLN A 659 -39.52 -9.44 -1.57
CA GLN A 659 -38.18 -10.05 -1.40
C GLN A 659 -37.68 -9.98 0.05
N ILE A 660 -37.91 -8.87 0.74
CA ILE A 660 -37.53 -8.67 2.15
C ILE A 660 -38.26 -9.67 3.05
N GLU A 661 -39.57 -9.86 2.83
CA GLU A 661 -40.37 -10.80 3.62
C GLU A 661 -39.92 -12.25 3.46
N ILE A 662 -39.65 -12.69 2.23
CA ILE A 662 -39.11 -14.03 1.96
C ILE A 662 -37.74 -14.20 2.62
N PHE A 663 -36.85 -13.21 2.46
CA PHE A 663 -35.52 -13.24 3.07
C PHE A 663 -35.58 -13.34 4.59
N GLU A 664 -36.44 -12.56 5.24
CA GLU A 664 -36.55 -12.53 6.70
C GLU A 664 -37.04 -13.87 7.26
N ARG A 665 -38.00 -14.54 6.61
CA ARG A 665 -38.46 -15.87 7.03
C ARG A 665 -37.37 -16.92 6.89
N ALA A 666 -36.79 -17.04 5.69
CA ALA A 666 -35.76 -18.04 5.38
C ALA A 666 -34.48 -17.85 6.21
N SER A 667 -34.01 -16.60 6.39
CA SER A 667 -32.81 -16.32 7.18
C SER A 667 -33.02 -16.53 8.68
N LYS A 668 -34.22 -16.27 9.21
CA LYS A 668 -34.58 -16.60 10.61
C LYS A 668 -34.58 -18.10 10.86
N GLU A 669 -35.12 -18.88 9.92
CA GLU A 669 -35.10 -20.34 10.03
C GLU A 669 -33.67 -20.88 10.07
N LEU A 670 -32.80 -20.38 9.19
CA LEU A 670 -31.37 -20.72 9.20
C LEU A 670 -30.70 -20.32 10.53
N GLN A 671 -30.90 -19.08 11.00
CA GLN A 671 -30.33 -18.61 12.27
C GLN A 671 -30.80 -19.44 13.46
N ALA A 672 -32.08 -19.82 13.53
CA ALA A 672 -32.61 -20.63 14.63
C ALA A 672 -31.97 -22.03 14.71
N ALA A 673 -31.38 -22.51 13.63
CA ALA A 673 -30.73 -23.81 13.59
C ALA A 673 -29.31 -23.81 14.18
N PHE A 674 -28.66 -22.65 14.33
CA PHE A 674 -27.26 -22.54 14.77
C PHE A 674 -27.12 -21.62 15.99
N PRO A 675 -26.27 -21.97 16.97
CA PRO A 675 -26.11 -21.18 18.20
C PRO A 675 -25.29 -19.90 18.00
N HIS A 676 -24.41 -19.86 16.99
CA HIS A 676 -23.63 -18.67 16.67
C HIS A 676 -24.45 -17.69 15.82
N LYS A 677 -24.09 -16.41 15.88
CA LYS A 677 -24.72 -15.37 15.06
C LYS A 677 -24.33 -15.56 13.59
N ILE A 678 -25.34 -15.69 12.74
CA ILE A 678 -25.23 -15.65 11.28
C ILE A 678 -25.58 -14.22 10.84
N LEU A 679 -24.65 -13.53 10.19
CA LEU A 679 -24.88 -12.17 9.70
C LEU A 679 -25.91 -12.21 8.57
N ARG A 680 -26.94 -11.36 8.61
CA ARG A 680 -27.98 -11.28 7.58
C ARG A 680 -27.83 -9.99 6.78
N HIS A 681 -27.87 -10.08 5.45
CA HIS A 681 -27.75 -8.90 4.59
C HIS A 681 -28.50 -9.02 3.26
N ILE A 682 -29.17 -7.96 2.81
CA ILE A 682 -29.84 -7.95 1.50
C ILE A 682 -29.59 -6.66 0.70
N CYS A 683 -29.43 -5.51 1.37
CA CYS A 683 -29.28 -4.22 0.71
C CYS A 683 -28.00 -4.13 -0.14
N ASN A 684 -28.18 -3.80 -1.42
CA ASN A 684 -27.20 -3.17 -2.29
C ASN A 684 -27.22 -1.63 -2.09
N THR A 685 -26.40 -0.87 -2.83
CA THR A 685 -26.37 0.61 -2.78
C THR A 685 -27.77 1.25 -2.74
N ALA A 686 -28.64 0.90 -3.69
CA ALA A 686 -30.01 1.45 -3.73
C ALA A 686 -30.86 1.01 -2.52
N GLY A 687 -30.66 -0.21 -2.04
CA GLY A 687 -31.29 -0.72 -0.82
C GLY A 687 -30.93 0.07 0.43
N ILE A 688 -29.67 0.55 0.54
CA ILE A 688 -29.21 1.36 1.68
C ILE A 688 -30.02 2.66 1.77
N GLU A 689 -30.23 3.32 0.62
CA GLU A 689 -30.94 4.62 0.55
C GLU A 689 -32.46 4.46 0.67
N ARG A 690 -33.05 3.46 0.00
CA ARG A 690 -34.51 3.36 -0.19
C ARG A 690 -35.23 2.43 0.79
N PHE A 691 -34.50 1.49 1.38
CA PHE A 691 -35.05 0.46 2.27
C PHE A 691 -34.22 0.34 3.57
N PRO A 692 -34.11 1.42 4.37
CA PRO A 692 -33.28 1.44 5.58
C PRO A 692 -33.71 0.40 6.64
N ASP A 693 -34.98 0.00 6.65
CA ASP A 693 -35.49 -1.05 7.55
C ASP A 693 -34.96 -2.47 7.19
N ALA A 694 -34.40 -2.64 6.00
CA ALA A 694 -33.89 -3.92 5.48
C ALA A 694 -32.35 -4.02 5.53
N GLN A 695 -31.68 -3.16 6.28
CA GLN A 695 -30.21 -3.21 6.45
C GLN A 695 -29.75 -4.47 7.20
N PHE A 696 -30.57 -5.01 8.11
CA PHE A 696 -30.26 -6.18 8.95
C PHE A 696 -28.91 -6.05 9.69
N ASP A 697 -28.01 -7.02 9.55
CA ASP A 697 -26.73 -7.05 10.25
C ASP A 697 -25.58 -6.48 9.39
N MET A 698 -25.77 -6.39 8.06
CA MET A 698 -24.74 -5.95 7.12
C MET A 698 -25.36 -5.44 5.80
N VAL A 699 -24.69 -4.52 5.11
CA VAL A 699 -25.08 -4.03 3.77
C VAL A 699 -23.96 -4.20 2.76
N ARG A 700 -24.28 -4.16 1.46
CA ARG A 700 -23.29 -4.29 0.37
C ARG A 700 -23.24 -3.01 -0.47
N LEU A 701 -22.17 -2.24 -0.30
CA LEU A 701 -21.94 -1.01 -1.03
C LEU A 701 -21.16 -1.30 -2.32
N GLY A 702 -21.84 -1.08 -3.46
CA GLY A 702 -21.29 -1.24 -4.80
C GLY A 702 -21.03 0.11 -5.45
N ILE A 703 -21.77 0.43 -6.51
CA ILE A 703 -21.51 1.60 -7.37
C ILE A 703 -21.58 2.97 -6.68
N GLY A 704 -22.34 3.09 -5.59
CA GLY A 704 -22.34 4.29 -4.76
C GLY A 704 -20.96 4.63 -4.20
N LEU A 705 -20.12 3.62 -3.95
CA LEU A 705 -18.73 3.84 -3.55
C LEU A 705 -17.91 4.57 -4.63
N TYR A 706 -18.23 4.32 -5.91
CA TYR A 706 -17.51 4.79 -7.09
C TYR A 706 -18.12 6.06 -7.70
N GLY A 707 -19.00 6.73 -6.97
CA GLY A 707 -19.51 8.02 -7.38
C GLY A 707 -20.83 8.00 -8.16
N VAL A 708 -21.57 6.90 -8.13
CA VAL A 708 -22.90 6.81 -8.77
C VAL A 708 -23.97 6.45 -7.75
N SER A 709 -24.81 7.41 -7.41
CA SER A 709 -26.05 7.16 -6.69
C SER A 709 -27.13 6.65 -7.65
N PRO A 710 -27.92 5.64 -7.23
CA PRO A 710 -29.12 5.21 -7.94
C PRO A 710 -30.28 6.21 -7.84
N ILE A 711 -30.18 7.25 -6.99
CA ILE A 711 -31.25 8.25 -6.77
C ILE A 711 -30.78 9.64 -7.18
N ASP A 712 -29.70 10.13 -6.57
CA ASP A 712 -29.26 11.51 -6.70
C ASP A 712 -27.74 11.63 -6.67
N ASN A 713 -27.15 11.94 -7.83
CA ASN A 713 -25.72 12.13 -7.99
C ASN A 713 -25.21 13.50 -7.51
N SER A 714 -26.08 14.40 -7.05
CA SER A 714 -25.64 15.72 -6.54
C SER A 714 -24.97 15.67 -5.17
N ILE A 715 -25.16 14.57 -4.43
CA ILE A 715 -24.67 14.39 -3.05
C ILE A 715 -23.41 13.51 -3.02
N ILE A 716 -23.28 12.63 -4.00
CA ILE A 716 -22.18 11.67 -4.12
C ILE A 716 -21.06 12.27 -4.95
N ASN A 717 -19.81 12.04 -4.54
CA ASN A 717 -18.63 12.58 -5.20
C ASN A 717 -18.20 11.67 -6.34
N ASN A 718 -17.84 12.25 -7.48
CA ASN A 718 -17.17 11.49 -8.54
C ASN A 718 -15.84 10.92 -8.03
N VAL A 719 -15.57 9.65 -8.34
CA VAL A 719 -14.35 8.97 -7.90
C VAL A 719 -13.35 8.82 -9.03
N SER A 720 -13.81 8.72 -10.29
CA SER A 720 -12.94 8.42 -11.41
C SER A 720 -13.11 9.41 -12.54
N THR A 721 -11.99 9.95 -13.03
CA THR A 721 -11.95 10.89 -14.15
C THR A 721 -11.04 10.32 -15.22
N LEU A 722 -11.62 9.97 -16.37
CA LEU A 722 -10.88 9.54 -17.54
C LEU A 722 -10.59 10.76 -18.40
N LYS A 723 -9.31 11.07 -18.60
CA LYS A 723 -8.89 12.20 -19.42
C LYS A 723 -7.73 11.83 -20.31
N THR A 724 -7.62 12.58 -21.39
CA THR A 724 -6.61 12.42 -22.41
C THR A 724 -6.07 13.78 -22.88
N THR A 725 -5.21 13.82 -23.89
CA THR A 725 -4.64 15.05 -24.46
C THR A 725 -4.90 15.15 -25.97
N ILE A 726 -4.90 16.38 -26.50
CA ILE A 726 -4.96 16.61 -27.95
C ILE A 726 -3.61 16.30 -28.58
N LEU A 727 -3.56 15.35 -29.52
CA LEU A 727 -2.36 15.00 -30.27
C LEU A 727 -2.06 15.97 -31.40
N GLN A 728 -3.08 16.22 -32.21
CA GLN A 728 -2.95 16.94 -33.47
C GLN A 728 -4.25 17.67 -33.77
N ILE A 729 -4.16 18.91 -34.24
CA ILE A 729 -5.30 19.67 -34.78
C ILE A 729 -5.12 19.87 -36.28
N ARG A 730 -6.19 19.67 -37.06
CA ARG A 730 -6.22 19.94 -38.50
C ARG A 730 -7.41 20.77 -38.90
N ASP A 731 -7.18 21.75 -39.77
CA ASP A 731 -8.25 22.43 -40.51
C ASP A 731 -8.75 21.53 -41.64
N VAL A 732 -10.05 21.24 -41.65
CA VAL A 732 -10.69 20.39 -42.65
C VAL A 732 -11.79 21.21 -43.35
N PRO A 733 -11.80 21.27 -44.70
CA PRO A 733 -12.81 22.00 -45.45
C PRO A 733 -14.23 21.45 -45.23
N ALA A 734 -15.23 22.29 -45.46
CA ALA A 734 -16.62 21.87 -45.56
C ALA A 734 -16.80 20.79 -46.64
N GLU A 735 -17.75 19.89 -46.43
CA GLU A 735 -18.11 18.75 -47.29
C GLU A 735 -17.07 17.62 -47.37
N ASP A 736 -15.92 17.74 -46.70
CA ASP A 736 -14.96 16.64 -46.59
C ASP A 736 -15.33 15.68 -45.45
N THR A 737 -14.54 14.60 -45.29
CA THR A 737 -14.86 13.48 -44.41
C THR A 737 -13.70 13.08 -43.51
N VAL A 738 -14.00 12.71 -42.27
CA VAL A 738 -13.05 12.30 -41.24
C VAL A 738 -13.28 10.85 -40.82
N GLY A 739 -12.17 10.12 -40.62
CA GLY A 739 -12.15 8.78 -40.03
C GLY A 739 -12.60 7.63 -40.94
N TYR A 740 -12.70 6.44 -40.35
CA TYR A 740 -13.01 5.22 -41.10
C TYR A 740 -14.34 5.28 -41.83
N SER A 741 -14.35 4.69 -43.04
CA SER A 741 -15.53 4.63 -43.92
C SER A 741 -16.13 6.01 -44.22
N ARG A 742 -15.35 7.09 -44.07
CA ARG A 742 -15.77 8.47 -44.34
C ARG A 742 -17.02 8.89 -43.54
N LYS A 743 -17.19 8.35 -42.33
CA LYS A 743 -18.42 8.53 -41.53
C LYS A 743 -18.54 9.90 -40.87
N GLY A 744 -17.44 10.62 -40.66
CA GLY A 744 -17.46 11.99 -40.15
C GLY A 744 -17.57 13.02 -41.28
N HIS A 745 -18.72 13.14 -41.93
CA HIS A 745 -18.96 14.17 -42.94
C HIS A 745 -19.16 15.54 -42.27
N LEU A 746 -18.44 16.55 -42.76
CA LEU A 746 -18.45 17.90 -42.18
C LEU A 746 -19.33 18.83 -43.01
N THR A 747 -20.24 19.56 -42.37
CA THR A 747 -21.15 20.49 -43.05
C THR A 747 -20.62 21.93 -43.09
N ARG A 748 -19.46 22.18 -42.50
CA ARG A 748 -18.75 23.47 -42.49
C ARG A 748 -17.25 23.24 -42.42
N ALA A 749 -16.46 24.28 -42.68
CA ALA A 749 -15.04 24.25 -42.38
C ALA A 749 -14.87 24.07 -40.87
N SER A 750 -14.14 23.04 -40.45
CA SER A 750 -14.00 22.66 -39.04
C SER A 750 -12.54 22.43 -38.66
N ARG A 751 -12.22 22.69 -37.39
CA ARG A 751 -10.97 22.27 -36.74
C ARG A 751 -11.20 20.93 -36.06
N ILE A 752 -10.46 19.90 -36.46
CA ILE A 752 -10.60 18.54 -35.97
C ILE A 752 -9.37 18.17 -35.17
N ALA A 753 -9.57 17.83 -33.89
CA ALA A 753 -8.52 17.33 -33.02
C ALA A 753 -8.54 15.79 -32.97
N ALA A 754 -7.36 15.18 -33.01
CA ALA A 754 -7.16 13.76 -32.73
C ALA A 754 -6.75 13.58 -31.26
N ILE A 755 -7.38 12.63 -30.57
CA ILE A 755 -7.08 12.29 -29.16
C ILE A 755 -6.75 10.77 -29.04
N PRO A 756 -5.77 10.37 -28.22
CA PRO A 756 -5.23 9.01 -28.12
C PRO A 756 -6.07 8.13 -27.20
N ILE A 757 -7.35 8.02 -27.52
CA ILE A 757 -8.25 7.07 -26.89
C ILE A 757 -9.18 6.47 -27.93
N GLY A 758 -9.28 5.15 -27.93
CA GLY A 758 -10.17 4.41 -28.81
C GLY A 758 -10.89 3.25 -28.12
N TYR A 759 -11.49 2.37 -28.92
CA TYR A 759 -12.25 1.24 -28.38
C TYR A 759 -11.37 0.19 -27.72
N ALA A 760 -10.07 0.14 -27.99
CA ALA A 760 -9.13 -0.73 -27.29
C ALA A 760 -8.85 -0.27 -25.85
N ASP A 761 -9.16 1.00 -25.55
CA ASP A 761 -8.98 1.63 -24.24
C ASP A 761 -10.27 1.64 -23.40
N GLY A 762 -11.41 1.30 -24.02
CA GLY A 762 -12.73 1.26 -23.41
C GLY A 762 -13.75 2.25 -23.98
N LEU A 763 -13.37 3.11 -24.94
CA LEU A 763 -14.32 4.06 -25.53
C LEU A 763 -15.25 3.38 -26.55
N ASN A 764 -16.52 3.21 -26.19
CA ASN A 764 -17.49 2.49 -27.03
C ASN A 764 -17.69 3.17 -28.41
N ARG A 765 -17.65 2.37 -29.49
CA ARG A 765 -17.78 2.87 -30.87
C ARG A 765 -19.08 3.59 -31.17
N HIS A 766 -20.16 3.26 -30.46
CA HIS A 766 -21.48 3.89 -30.63
C HIS A 766 -21.53 5.35 -30.15
N LEU A 767 -20.54 5.80 -29.35
CA LEU A 767 -20.39 7.20 -28.96
C LEU A 767 -19.91 8.10 -30.12
N GLY A 768 -19.31 7.51 -31.16
CA GLY A 768 -18.83 8.22 -32.35
C GLY A 768 -19.96 8.78 -33.21
N CYS A 769 -19.61 9.44 -34.31
CA CYS A 769 -20.55 10.03 -35.28
C CYS A 769 -21.50 11.07 -34.65
N GLY A 770 -21.02 11.82 -33.65
CA GLY A 770 -21.77 12.89 -33.00
C GLY A 770 -22.81 12.44 -31.97
N HIS A 771 -22.89 11.15 -31.64
CA HIS A 771 -23.83 10.68 -30.60
C HIS A 771 -23.42 11.16 -29.20
N ALA A 772 -22.12 11.36 -28.96
CA ALA A 772 -21.59 11.90 -27.71
C ALA A 772 -20.50 12.96 -27.94
N TYR A 773 -19.92 13.44 -26.84
CA TYR A 773 -18.87 14.44 -26.83
C TYR A 773 -17.91 14.18 -25.66
N CYS A 774 -16.72 14.79 -25.72
CA CYS A 774 -15.83 14.98 -24.57
C CYS A 774 -15.79 16.46 -24.19
N MET A 775 -15.15 16.80 -23.06
CA MET A 775 -14.97 18.19 -22.63
C MET A 775 -13.54 18.65 -22.93
N VAL A 776 -13.39 19.82 -23.57
CA VAL A 776 -12.11 20.49 -23.83
C VAL A 776 -12.23 21.93 -23.37
N ASN A 777 -11.37 22.38 -22.46
CA ASN A 777 -11.39 23.73 -21.88
C ASN A 777 -12.81 24.20 -21.46
N GLY A 778 -13.57 23.31 -20.79
CA GLY A 778 -14.94 23.57 -20.31
C GLY A 778 -16.02 23.60 -21.39
N LYS A 779 -15.72 23.26 -22.65
CA LYS A 779 -16.68 23.22 -23.77
C LYS A 779 -16.85 21.80 -24.32
N LYS A 780 -18.05 21.51 -24.83
CA LYS A 780 -18.38 20.22 -25.46
C LYS A 780 -17.70 20.12 -26.83
N ALA A 781 -16.88 19.10 -27.03
CA ALA A 781 -16.26 18.73 -28.29
C ALA A 781 -16.90 17.43 -28.81
N PRO A 782 -17.82 17.48 -29.81
CA PRO A 782 -18.49 16.30 -30.34
C PRO A 782 -17.52 15.33 -31.01
N TYR A 783 -17.75 14.02 -30.84
CA TYR A 783 -16.97 13.01 -31.57
C TYR A 783 -17.30 13.01 -33.07
N VAL A 784 -16.29 12.95 -33.91
CA VAL A 784 -16.41 13.02 -35.38
C VAL A 784 -16.04 11.69 -36.01
N GLY A 785 -16.98 11.13 -36.79
CA GLY A 785 -16.81 9.83 -37.43
C GLY A 785 -16.73 8.68 -36.42
N ASN A 786 -16.23 7.53 -36.85
CA ASN A 786 -16.12 6.37 -35.97
C ASN A 786 -15.01 6.53 -34.93
N ILE A 787 -15.24 6.05 -33.71
CA ILE A 787 -14.16 5.77 -32.75
C ILE A 787 -13.25 4.68 -33.34
N CYS A 788 -11.95 4.95 -33.43
CA CYS A 788 -10.95 4.00 -33.95
C CYS A 788 -10.35 3.15 -32.81
N MET A 789 -9.37 2.30 -33.13
CA MET A 789 -8.78 1.39 -32.15
C MET A 789 -8.06 2.13 -31.03
N ASP A 790 -7.16 3.06 -31.39
CA ASP A 790 -6.26 3.74 -30.44
C ASP A 790 -6.45 5.27 -30.42
N VAL A 791 -7.20 5.82 -31.38
CA VAL A 791 -7.40 7.27 -31.56
C VAL A 791 -8.86 7.57 -31.89
N CYS A 792 -9.38 8.71 -31.48
CA CYS A 792 -10.63 9.24 -32.02
C CYS A 792 -10.52 10.73 -32.33
N MET A 793 -11.50 11.23 -33.08
CA MET A 793 -11.51 12.59 -33.58
C MET A 793 -12.65 13.37 -32.93
N ILE A 794 -12.40 14.62 -32.59
CA ILE A 794 -13.37 15.53 -31.98
C ILE A 794 -13.39 16.87 -32.73
N ASP A 795 -14.57 17.48 -32.84
CA ASP A 795 -14.71 18.82 -33.43
C ASP A 795 -14.42 19.89 -32.37
N VAL A 796 -13.36 20.66 -32.59
CA VAL A 796 -12.89 21.75 -31.72
C VAL A 796 -12.99 23.12 -32.40
N THR A 797 -13.81 23.24 -33.45
CA THR A 797 -13.94 24.47 -34.26
C THR A 797 -14.21 25.72 -33.44
N ASP A 798 -15.11 25.63 -32.46
CA ASP A 798 -15.54 26.75 -31.61
C ASP A 798 -14.86 26.76 -30.22
N ILE A 799 -13.78 25.97 -30.08
CA ILE A 799 -13.04 25.78 -28.83
C ILE A 799 -11.63 26.36 -28.98
N ASP A 800 -11.28 27.28 -28.10
CA ASP A 800 -9.92 27.79 -28.01
C ASP A 800 -9.06 26.74 -27.30
N CYS A 801 -8.26 26.02 -28.09
CA CYS A 801 -7.42 24.93 -27.62
C CYS A 801 -6.23 24.70 -28.57
N GLN A 802 -5.20 24.05 -28.03
CA GLN A 802 -3.94 23.73 -28.68
C GLN A 802 -3.59 22.24 -28.50
N GLU A 803 -2.65 21.75 -29.31
CA GLU A 803 -2.06 20.42 -29.12
C GLU A 803 -1.41 20.34 -27.73
N GLY A 804 -1.68 19.25 -26.99
CA GLY A 804 -1.29 19.07 -25.60
C GLY A 804 -2.36 19.45 -24.57
N ASP A 805 -3.41 20.20 -24.95
CA ASP A 805 -4.52 20.50 -24.04
C ASP A 805 -5.29 19.24 -23.63
N ALA A 806 -5.87 19.26 -22.43
CA ALA A 806 -6.60 18.13 -21.88
C ALA A 806 -8.01 17.99 -22.47
N ALA A 807 -8.42 16.75 -22.70
CA ALA A 807 -9.78 16.36 -23.07
C ALA A 807 -10.33 15.38 -22.02
N ILE A 808 -11.45 15.70 -21.37
CA ILE A 808 -12.10 14.86 -20.36
C ILE A 808 -13.17 14.00 -21.02
N ILE A 809 -13.02 12.68 -20.92
CA ILE A 809 -13.93 11.69 -21.49
C ILE A 809 -15.11 11.44 -20.56
N PHE A 810 -14.84 11.32 -19.25
CA PHE A 810 -15.84 11.42 -18.18
C PHE A 810 -15.16 11.89 -16.89
N GLY A 811 -15.94 12.50 -16.00
CA GLY A 811 -15.51 13.04 -14.70
C GLY A 811 -16.56 14.00 -14.15
N ASP A 812 -16.17 14.96 -13.31
CA ASP A 812 -17.09 15.94 -12.72
C ASP A 812 -17.84 16.79 -13.78
N GLU A 813 -17.12 17.22 -14.83
CA GLU A 813 -17.70 18.04 -15.91
C GLU A 813 -18.58 17.23 -16.89
N LEU A 814 -18.36 15.92 -16.95
CA LEU A 814 -19.07 15.01 -17.83
C LEU A 814 -19.35 13.70 -17.08
N PRO A 815 -20.47 13.64 -16.34
CA PRO A 815 -20.81 12.46 -15.55
C PRO A 815 -20.90 11.22 -16.42
N ILE A 816 -20.41 10.10 -15.90
CA ILE A 816 -20.40 8.82 -16.63
C ILE A 816 -21.80 8.36 -17.06
N THR A 817 -22.84 8.78 -16.34
CA THR A 817 -24.25 8.49 -16.67
C THR A 817 -24.66 9.07 -18.02
N VAL A 818 -24.10 10.22 -18.42
CA VAL A 818 -24.37 10.80 -19.75
C VAL A 818 -23.94 9.84 -20.86
N LEU A 819 -22.79 9.17 -20.67
CA LEU A 819 -22.29 8.20 -21.63
C LEU A 819 -23.14 6.91 -21.61
N SER A 820 -23.55 6.44 -20.43
CA SER A 820 -24.36 5.21 -20.33
C SER A 820 -25.74 5.40 -20.92
N ASP A 821 -26.37 6.55 -20.68
CA ASP A 821 -27.68 6.90 -21.24
C ASP A 821 -27.63 7.01 -22.77
N THR A 822 -26.54 7.59 -23.30
CA THR A 822 -26.31 7.67 -24.75
C THR A 822 -26.17 6.28 -25.40
N LEU A 823 -25.58 5.34 -24.66
CA LEU A 823 -25.35 3.97 -25.10
C LEU A 823 -26.51 3.01 -24.82
N ASP A 824 -27.58 3.47 -24.15
CA ASP A 824 -28.66 2.62 -23.65
C ASP A 824 -28.14 1.47 -22.77
N THR A 825 -27.21 1.80 -21.86
CA THR A 825 -26.59 0.86 -20.91
C THR A 825 -26.48 1.46 -19.49
N ILE A 826 -25.73 0.80 -18.60
CA ILE A 826 -25.49 1.17 -17.22
C ILE A 826 -24.04 1.64 -16.99
N PRO A 827 -23.79 2.52 -16.01
CA PRO A 827 -22.44 3.01 -15.72
C PRO A 827 -21.41 1.93 -15.39
N TYR A 828 -21.84 0.79 -14.84
CA TYR A 828 -20.95 -0.36 -14.60
C TYR A 828 -20.25 -0.85 -15.86
N GLU A 829 -20.96 -0.89 -17.01
CA GLU A 829 -20.38 -1.37 -18.27
C GLU A 829 -19.27 -0.43 -18.74
N ILE A 830 -19.46 0.88 -18.59
CA ILE A 830 -18.45 1.87 -18.97
C ILE A 830 -17.22 1.76 -18.07
N PHE A 831 -17.42 1.75 -16.75
CA PHE A 831 -16.32 1.58 -15.79
C PHE A 831 -15.48 0.33 -16.05
N THR A 832 -16.14 -0.82 -16.23
CA THR A 832 -15.46 -2.10 -16.44
C THR A 832 -14.85 -2.27 -17.82
N SER A 833 -15.26 -1.45 -18.80
CA SER A 833 -14.66 -1.45 -20.14
C SER A 833 -13.29 -0.78 -20.21
N ILE A 834 -12.90 0.00 -19.18
CA ILE A 834 -11.62 0.72 -19.19
C ILE A 834 -10.45 -0.27 -19.10
N SER A 835 -9.71 -0.34 -20.19
CA SER A 835 -8.62 -1.29 -20.38
C SER A 835 -7.50 -1.12 -19.34
N THR A 836 -6.77 -2.20 -19.07
CA THR A 836 -5.54 -2.16 -18.25
C THR A 836 -4.41 -1.35 -18.91
N ARG A 837 -4.53 -1.04 -20.22
CA ARG A 837 -3.62 -0.13 -20.95
C ARG A 837 -3.68 1.31 -20.47
N VAL A 838 -4.84 1.74 -19.98
CA VAL A 838 -5.02 3.09 -19.43
C VAL A 838 -4.33 3.16 -18.08
N LYS A 839 -3.40 4.10 -17.90
CA LYS A 839 -2.71 4.26 -16.62
C LYS A 839 -3.68 4.79 -15.57
N ARG A 840 -3.74 4.09 -14.42
CA ARG A 840 -4.44 4.59 -13.24
C ARG A 840 -3.50 5.46 -12.41
N VAL A 841 -4.02 6.61 -11.98
CA VAL A 841 -3.30 7.56 -11.11
C VAL A 841 -4.17 7.80 -9.88
N TYR A 842 -3.69 7.38 -8.72
CA TYR A 842 -4.41 7.52 -7.46
C TYR A 842 -3.94 8.75 -6.71
N TYR A 843 -4.87 9.51 -6.16
CA TYR A 843 -4.54 10.67 -5.34
C TYR A 843 -5.51 10.82 -4.16
N GLN A 844 -5.06 11.53 -3.14
CA GLN A 844 -5.83 11.88 -1.96
C GLN A 844 -5.49 13.35 -1.66
N GLU A 845 -6.52 14.20 -1.63
CA GLU A 845 -6.37 15.63 -1.30
C GLU A 845 -6.08 15.87 0.19
#